data_AF-A0A3B1IPW2-F1
#
_entry.id   AF-A0A3B1IPW2-F1
#
_cell.length_a   1.000
_cell.length_b   1.000
_cell.length_c   1.000
_cell.angle_alpha   90.00
_cell.angle_beta   90.00
_cell.angle_gamma   90.00
#
_symmetry.space_group_name_H-M   'P 1'
#
loop_
_entity.id
_entity.type
_entity.pdbx_description
1 polymer ?
#
loop_
_entity_poly.entity_id
_entity_poly.type
_entity_poly.pdbx_seq_one_letter_code
_entity_poly.pdbx_strand_id
1 'polypeptide(L)'
;ADRWLPVDSFSTDNGLIVSNSRRWPLIIDPQGQANKWIKNMEKANKLSVIKLSNSNYVRTLENAIQFGTPVLLENVGEELDAVLEPVLLKQTFKQQGVEYMKLGENIIEYSKDFRFYMTTGLRNPHYLPEVAVKVCLLNFMITPLGLQDQLLGIVAAKEKPELEEKKNQLILESAANNKQLKEIEDKILEVLSSSQGNILEDETAIKVLSSSKVLSEEISEKQKVASLTEQEIDETRMGYRPVAEHSSILFFCISDLANIEPMYQYSLTWFINLYLQSIAQSPPSDHLPTRISSVLQHFTVSVYRNVCRSLFEKENKAAVLRCSMHRRHHAGKGQVNDLVWRFLLTGGVALENPHPNPAPEWLSDKAWAEGLFEHVQQSVSQWKEIYDSGRPHEEQFPGRWSSLVGMERMVNMGRTYIEPPTFDLTGSYRDSSCCSPLVFILSSGSDPTAGLLKFADDLGMGGGRTQTISLGQGQGPIAARMIETALRDGTWVVLQNCHLATSWMPTLEKICEETITPENTHPDFSYPSDRFPVRILAERSEDDERSRPKGLRANLRARTLSDPISDPAFCALASQREAWQKLCSELWLPPRPSFQERIFVFEGFFPQFGLFSHVGECNYGGRVTDDKDRRLRISLLSTFYCQELIQQHQYRVCEGGDTYYIPPHGPYVEYIRSLPITAEPGVYGLHSNADITKDNQETNQLLGWSIAHLTQADRGRGQVTSGKQGQVCSRFIG
;
A
#
# COMPACT_ATOMS: atom_id res chain seq x y z
N ALA A 1 6.47 28.93 14.21
CA ALA A 1 7.14 27.61 14.20
C ALA A 1 6.26 26.55 13.51
N ASP A 2 5.26 26.98 12.73
CA ASP A 2 4.01 26.23 12.52
C ASP A 2 3.85 25.66 11.11
N ARG A 3 4.90 25.72 10.27
CA ARG A 3 4.76 25.35 8.84
C ARG A 3 4.76 23.84 8.56
N TRP A 4 4.96 22.98 9.55
CA TRP A 4 5.22 21.55 9.32
C TRP A 4 4.43 20.57 10.17
N LEU A 5 3.69 21.03 11.17
CA LEU A 5 2.69 20.22 11.88
C LEU A 5 1.31 20.50 11.27
N PRO A 6 0.43 19.49 11.12
CA PRO A 6 -0.95 19.76 10.77
C PRO A 6 -1.61 20.60 11.88
N VAL A 7 -2.54 21.47 11.48
CA VAL A 7 -3.19 22.46 12.37
C VAL A 7 -4.29 21.81 13.23
N ASP A 8 -4.35 20.49 13.27
CA ASP A 8 -5.35 19.79 14.09
C ASP A 8 -5.03 19.94 15.58
N SER A 9 -6.09 19.90 16.40
CA SER A 9 -5.97 20.05 17.85
C SER A 9 -5.04 18.99 18.45
N PHE A 10 -5.09 17.76 17.92
CA PHE A 10 -4.28 16.65 18.41
C PHE A 10 -2.78 16.85 18.13
N SER A 11 -2.39 17.26 16.92
CA SER A 11 -1.00 17.62 16.61
C SER A 11 -0.51 18.84 17.39
N THR A 12 -1.40 19.82 17.64
CA THR A 12 -1.08 21.02 18.43
C THR A 12 -0.82 20.65 19.89
N ASP A 13 -1.68 19.82 20.48
CA ASP A 13 -1.52 19.29 21.84
C ASP A 13 -0.22 18.48 21.96
N ASN A 14 0.05 17.63 20.98
CA ASN A 14 1.29 16.85 20.93
C ASN A 14 2.52 17.77 20.86
N GLY A 15 2.50 18.82 20.03
CA GLY A 15 3.57 19.83 19.94
C GLY A 15 3.77 20.59 21.26
N LEU A 16 2.69 20.89 21.98
CA LEU A 16 2.73 21.51 23.29
C LEU A 16 3.34 20.59 24.35
N ILE A 17 3.02 19.28 24.31
CA ILE A 17 3.62 18.30 25.21
C ILE A 17 5.11 18.16 24.91
N VAL A 18 5.52 18.05 23.63
CA VAL A 18 6.95 17.99 23.26
C VAL A 18 7.74 19.19 23.77
N SER A 19 7.13 20.38 23.79
CA SER A 19 7.80 21.61 24.21
C SER A 19 7.89 21.77 25.74
N ASN A 20 6.91 21.24 26.48
CA ASN A 20 6.77 21.46 27.93
C ASN A 20 7.03 20.20 28.78
N SER A 21 7.28 19.04 28.18
CA SER A 21 7.41 17.79 28.92
C SER A 21 8.67 17.76 29.79
N ARG A 22 8.51 17.36 31.05
CA ARG A 22 9.65 17.14 31.97
C ARG A 22 10.48 15.91 31.58
N ARG A 23 9.81 14.85 31.13
CA ARG A 23 10.40 13.61 30.60
C ARG A 23 10.66 13.79 29.10
N TRP A 24 11.64 13.06 28.58
CA TRP A 24 11.94 13.10 27.15
C TRP A 24 10.82 12.42 26.34
N PRO A 25 10.34 13.05 25.25
CA PRO A 25 9.28 12.49 24.42
C PRO A 25 9.80 11.35 23.55
N LEU A 26 9.12 10.20 23.62
CA LEU A 26 9.25 9.09 22.67
C LEU A 26 8.04 9.15 21.74
N ILE A 27 8.30 9.53 20.49
CA ILE A 27 7.29 9.84 19.49
C ILE A 27 7.06 8.63 18.58
N ILE A 28 5.82 8.15 18.57
CA ILE A 28 5.36 7.09 17.67
C ILE A 28 4.91 7.76 16.37
N ASP A 29 5.75 7.69 15.34
CA ASP A 29 5.57 8.39 14.06
C ASP A 29 5.89 7.46 12.88
N PRO A 30 4.93 6.60 12.49
CA PRO A 30 5.13 5.67 11.38
C PRO A 30 5.25 6.37 10.02
N GLN A 31 4.75 7.60 9.88
CA GLN A 31 4.78 8.38 8.63
C GLN A 31 5.99 9.32 8.51
N GLY A 32 6.77 9.52 9.58
CA GLY A 32 7.95 10.38 9.60
C GLY A 32 7.63 11.88 9.59
N GLN A 33 6.40 12.30 9.93
CA GLN A 33 6.03 13.71 9.97
C GLN A 33 6.69 14.45 11.14
N ALA A 34 6.60 13.88 12.34
CA ALA A 34 7.20 14.46 13.54
C ALA A 34 8.73 14.51 13.43
N ASN A 35 9.33 13.49 12.80
CA ASN A 35 10.76 13.48 12.52
C ASN A 35 11.18 14.68 11.64
N LYS A 36 10.47 14.93 10.53
CA LYS A 36 10.70 16.10 9.66
C LYS A 36 10.47 17.42 10.39
N TRP A 37 9.43 17.49 11.21
CA TRP A 37 9.12 18.67 12.00
C TRP A 37 10.24 19.01 12.99
N ILE A 38 10.73 18.03 13.77
CA ILE A 38 11.82 18.25 14.75
C ILE A 38 13.11 18.69 14.05
N LYS A 39 13.47 18.04 12.93
CA LYS A 39 14.64 18.43 12.12
C LYS A 39 14.58 19.87 11.65
N ASN A 40 13.40 20.33 11.23
CA ASN A 40 13.21 21.71 10.75
C ASN A 40 13.15 22.71 11.91
N MET A 41 12.52 22.35 13.03
CA MET A 41 12.41 23.20 14.22
C MET A 41 13.79 23.47 14.84
N GLU A 42 14.61 22.43 14.99
CA GLU A 42 15.92 22.50 15.64
C GLU A 42 17.07 22.75 14.64
N LYS A 43 16.76 23.12 13.38
CA LYS A 43 17.76 23.38 12.32
C LYS A 43 18.74 24.50 12.71
N ALA A 44 18.24 25.55 13.38
CA ALA A 44 19.06 26.66 13.87
C ALA A 44 20.01 26.25 15.00
N ASN A 45 19.62 25.24 15.80
CA ASN A 45 20.36 24.75 16.97
C ASN A 45 21.33 23.60 16.64
N LYS A 46 21.53 23.28 15.35
CA LYS A 46 22.42 22.21 14.86
C LYS A 46 22.11 20.83 15.44
N LEU A 47 20.87 20.37 15.26
CA LEU A 47 20.41 19.03 15.69
C LEU A 47 21.36 17.90 15.24
N SER A 48 21.79 17.08 16.19
CA SER A 48 22.55 15.85 15.93
C SER A 48 21.61 14.65 15.79
N VAL A 49 21.61 14.00 14.63
CA VAL A 49 20.77 12.81 14.36
C VAL A 49 21.57 11.54 14.64
N ILE A 50 21.02 10.67 15.48
CA ILE A 50 21.65 9.40 15.86
C ILE A 50 20.70 8.22 15.63
N LYS A 51 21.27 7.04 15.35
CA LYS A 51 20.58 5.75 15.21
C LYS A 51 21.29 4.73 16.10
N LEU A 52 20.54 3.82 16.74
CA LEU A 52 21.11 2.78 17.61
C LEU A 52 22.08 1.84 16.86
N SER A 53 21.93 1.71 15.54
CA SER A 53 22.81 0.89 14.70
C SER A 53 24.23 1.46 14.51
N ASN A 54 24.45 2.75 14.80
CA ASN A 54 25.74 3.40 14.55
C ASN A 54 26.68 3.21 15.75
N SER A 55 27.81 2.51 15.60
CA SER A 55 28.76 2.28 16.71
C SER A 55 29.27 3.54 17.44
N ASN A 56 29.21 4.72 16.80
CA ASN A 56 29.69 5.99 17.33
C ASN A 56 28.59 6.83 18.00
N TYR A 57 27.36 6.31 18.19
CA TYR A 57 26.26 7.10 18.73
C TYR A 57 26.54 7.58 20.17
N VAL A 58 27.18 6.75 21.01
CA VAL A 58 27.51 7.12 22.40
C VAL A 58 28.43 8.34 22.45
N ARG A 59 29.49 8.37 21.64
CA ARG A 59 30.41 9.53 21.56
C ARG A 59 29.72 10.79 21.07
N THR A 60 28.81 10.64 20.11
CA THR A 60 28.03 11.77 19.59
C THR A 60 27.10 12.33 20.67
N LEU A 61 26.50 11.45 21.47
CA LEU A 61 25.66 11.80 22.60
C LEU A 61 26.46 12.48 23.72
N GLU A 62 27.65 11.98 24.05
CA GLU A 62 28.57 12.60 25.03
C GLU A 62 28.88 14.05 24.65
N ASN A 63 29.32 14.28 23.40
CA ASN A 63 29.60 15.62 22.89
C ASN A 63 28.36 16.52 22.94
N ALA A 64 27.20 15.99 22.55
CA ALA A 64 25.97 16.76 22.54
C ALA A 64 25.52 17.18 23.95
N ILE A 65 25.68 16.31 24.96
CA ILE A 65 25.38 16.63 26.36
C ILE A 65 26.33 17.72 26.87
N GLN A 66 27.62 17.62 26.54
CA GLN A 66 28.64 18.59 26.95
C GLN A 66 28.40 19.98 26.33
N PHE A 67 28.08 20.04 25.04
CA PHE A 67 27.88 21.31 24.32
C PHE A 67 26.42 21.81 24.33
N GLY A 68 25.48 21.06 24.93
CA GLY A 68 24.05 21.41 24.94
C GLY A 68 23.38 21.33 23.57
N THR A 69 23.92 20.54 22.64
CA THR A 69 23.35 20.38 21.29
C THR A 69 22.15 19.44 21.35
N PRO A 70 21.00 19.77 20.71
CA PRO A 70 19.84 18.87 20.70
C PRO A 70 20.15 17.59 19.90
N VAL A 71 19.60 16.47 20.36
CA VAL A 71 19.81 15.14 19.75
C VAL A 71 18.48 14.49 19.40
N LEU A 72 18.38 13.93 18.19
CA LEU A 72 17.27 13.12 17.72
C LEU A 72 17.71 11.66 17.53
N LEU A 73 17.13 10.76 18.31
CA LEU A 73 17.28 9.32 18.15
C LEU A 73 16.20 8.76 17.22
N GLU A 74 16.61 8.23 16.08
CA GLU A 74 15.71 7.68 15.06
C GLU A 74 15.56 6.17 15.16
N ASN A 75 14.37 5.69 14.77
CA ASN A 75 14.02 4.29 14.63
C ASN A 75 14.28 3.47 15.90
N VAL A 76 13.83 4.00 17.04
CA VAL A 76 13.84 3.27 18.30
C VAL A 76 12.94 2.04 18.19
N GLY A 77 13.50 0.87 18.49
CA GLY A 77 12.78 -0.40 18.53
C GLY A 77 11.89 -0.53 19.77
N GLU A 78 11.55 -1.77 20.15
CA GLU A 78 10.82 -2.05 21.40
C GLU A 78 11.75 -2.03 22.62
N GLU A 79 13.05 -2.24 22.40
CA GLU A 79 14.09 -2.22 23.42
C GLU A 79 14.93 -0.94 23.34
N LEU A 80 15.29 -0.40 24.50
CA LEU A 80 16.19 0.75 24.66
C LEU A 80 17.48 0.26 25.32
N ASP A 81 18.62 0.77 24.86
CA ASP A 81 19.91 0.46 25.47
C ASP A 81 20.00 1.03 26.89
N ALA A 82 20.47 0.21 27.84
CA ALA A 82 20.71 0.58 29.22
C ALA A 82 21.70 1.76 29.37
N VAL A 83 22.59 1.97 28.40
CA VAL A 83 23.51 3.14 28.39
C VAL A 83 22.76 4.47 28.40
N LEU A 84 21.52 4.51 27.88
CA LEU A 84 20.69 5.73 27.85
C LEU A 84 19.99 6.02 29.18
N GLU A 85 19.97 5.08 30.12
CA GLU A 85 19.21 5.19 31.37
C GLU A 85 19.54 6.44 32.21
N PRO A 86 20.83 6.83 32.39
CA PRO A 86 21.18 8.07 33.10
C PRO A 86 20.61 9.33 32.43
N VAL A 87 20.54 9.34 31.10
CA VAL A 87 20.00 10.46 30.29
C VAL A 87 18.48 10.50 30.40
N LEU A 88 17.83 9.34 30.30
CA LEU A 88 16.37 9.22 30.37
C LEU A 88 15.83 9.66 31.73
N LEU A 89 16.50 9.23 32.81
CA LEU A 89 16.13 9.58 34.18
C LEU A 89 16.70 10.93 34.65
N LYS A 90 17.53 11.61 33.82
CA LYS A 90 18.23 12.86 34.17
C LYS A 90 19.01 12.73 35.48
N GLN A 91 19.79 11.65 35.62
CA GLN A 91 20.62 11.39 36.80
C GLN A 91 21.86 12.30 36.79
N THR A 92 21.68 13.56 37.21
CA THR A 92 22.75 14.55 37.34
C THR A 92 23.21 14.69 38.79
N PHE A 93 24.51 14.85 39.01
CA PHE A 93 25.10 15.17 40.31
C PHE A 93 25.94 16.44 40.21
N LYS A 94 26.07 17.19 41.32
CA LYS A 94 26.86 18.43 41.35
C LYS A 94 28.24 18.17 41.90
N GLN A 95 29.27 18.61 41.19
CA GLN A 95 30.66 18.59 41.64
C GLN A 95 31.27 19.98 41.43
N GLN A 96 31.78 20.60 42.50
CA GLN A 96 32.36 21.95 42.47
C GLN A 96 31.47 23.04 41.83
N GLY A 97 30.15 22.93 41.98
CA GLY A 97 29.18 23.91 41.46
C GLY A 97 28.71 23.69 40.02
N VAL A 98 29.34 22.78 39.28
CA VAL A 98 28.94 22.37 37.92
C VAL A 98 28.14 21.06 37.99
N GLU A 99 27.11 20.92 37.14
CA GLU A 99 26.30 19.71 37.03
C GLU A 99 26.99 18.71 36.10
N TYR A 100 27.16 17.47 36.55
CA TYR A 100 27.76 16.37 35.80
C TYR A 100 26.77 15.20 35.69
N MET A 101 26.94 14.38 34.67
CA MET A 101 26.20 13.14 34.45
C MET A 101 27.20 12.00 34.20
N LYS A 102 26.91 10.80 34.71
CA LYS A 102 27.70 9.60 34.41
C LYS A 102 27.03 8.86 33.26
N LEU A 103 27.73 8.69 32.13
CA LEU A 103 27.26 7.93 30.98
C LEU A 103 28.23 6.77 30.73
N GLY A 104 27.78 5.54 30.97
CA GLY A 104 28.67 4.37 30.99
C GLY A 104 29.76 4.52 32.04
N GLU A 105 31.03 4.59 31.61
CA GLU A 105 32.19 4.81 32.50
C GLU A 105 32.65 6.28 32.55
N ASN A 106 32.13 7.15 31.67
CA ASN A 106 32.60 8.53 31.54
C ASN A 106 31.76 9.50 32.40
N ILE A 107 32.42 10.50 32.98
CA ILE A 107 31.79 11.63 33.67
C ILE A 107 31.82 12.82 32.72
N ILE A 108 30.64 13.32 32.35
CA ILE A 108 30.45 14.40 31.38
C ILE A 108 29.77 15.60 32.04
N GLU A 109 30.18 16.80 31.67
CA GLU A 109 29.52 18.04 32.08
C GLU A 109 28.12 18.12 31.44
N TYR A 110 27.10 18.46 32.23
CA TYR A 110 25.72 18.51 31.79
C TYR A 110 25.30 19.95 31.51
N SER A 111 25.03 20.25 30.23
CA SER A 111 24.43 21.53 29.84
C SER A 111 22.91 21.51 30.00
N LYS A 112 22.34 22.60 30.53
CA LYS A 112 20.89 22.77 30.72
C LYS A 112 20.13 23.01 29.42
N ASP A 113 20.84 23.40 28.36
CA ASP A 113 20.25 23.64 27.04
C ASP A 113 20.07 22.34 26.23
N PHE A 114 20.64 21.23 26.71
CA PHE A 114 20.52 19.93 26.07
C PHE A 114 19.05 19.48 25.96
N ARG A 115 18.66 19.02 24.77
CA ARG A 115 17.35 18.44 24.49
C ARG A 115 17.48 17.09 23.81
N PHE A 116 16.65 16.13 24.21
CA PHE A 116 16.66 14.78 23.67
C PHE A 116 15.29 14.39 23.13
N TYR A 117 15.25 14.01 21.85
CA TYR A 117 14.07 13.57 21.13
C TYR A 117 14.25 12.12 20.68
N MET A 118 13.20 11.32 20.76
CA MET A 118 13.22 9.94 20.28
C MET A 118 12.03 9.71 19.34
N THR A 119 12.26 8.99 18.25
CA THR A 119 11.21 8.64 17.27
C THR A 119 11.24 7.15 16.97
N THR A 120 10.06 6.55 16.83
CA THR A 120 9.89 5.16 16.36
C THR A 120 9.01 5.14 15.11
N GLY A 121 9.40 4.32 14.14
CA GLY A 121 8.61 4.06 12.93
C GLY A 121 7.60 2.93 13.07
N LEU A 122 7.56 2.27 14.23
CA LEU A 122 6.61 1.17 14.49
C LEU A 122 5.20 1.75 14.68
N ARG A 123 4.19 1.19 13.99
CA ARG A 123 2.79 1.64 14.13
C ARG A 123 2.21 1.34 15.51
N ASN A 124 2.53 0.18 16.07
CA ASN A 124 2.01 -0.27 17.36
C ASN A 124 3.12 -0.97 18.17
N PRO A 125 4.09 -0.21 18.69
CA PRO A 125 5.19 -0.78 19.47
C PRO A 125 4.70 -1.26 20.84
N HIS A 126 5.17 -2.43 21.28
CA HIS A 126 4.87 -2.95 22.62
C HIS A 126 5.99 -2.65 23.59
N TYR A 127 5.90 -1.50 24.27
CA TYR A 127 6.87 -1.11 25.29
C TYR A 127 6.58 -1.78 26.64
N LEU A 128 7.64 -2.25 27.29
CA LEU A 128 7.57 -2.69 28.68
C LEU A 128 7.13 -1.53 29.59
N PRO A 129 6.36 -1.78 30.67
CA PRO A 129 5.92 -0.73 31.60
C PRO A 129 7.07 0.11 32.15
N GLU A 130 8.25 -0.49 32.32
CA GLU A 130 9.47 0.18 32.74
C GLU A 130 9.86 1.34 31.79
N VAL A 131 9.77 1.13 30.48
CA VAL A 131 10.06 2.16 29.47
C VAL A 131 9.03 3.29 29.57
N ALA A 132 7.75 2.95 29.71
CA ALA A 132 6.65 3.92 29.79
C ALA A 132 6.72 4.83 31.05
N VAL A 133 7.39 4.38 32.12
CA VAL A 133 7.67 5.22 33.30
C VAL A 133 8.81 6.20 33.01
N LYS A 134 9.84 5.78 32.28
CA LYS A 134 11.04 6.58 31.98
C LYS A 134 10.79 7.68 30.94
N VAL A 135 10.01 7.41 29.90
CA VAL A 135 9.78 8.33 28.78
C VAL A 135 8.36 8.89 28.75
N CYS A 136 8.16 9.99 28.03
CA CYS A 136 6.82 10.49 27.71
C CYS A 136 6.39 9.91 26.36
N LEU A 137 5.53 8.88 26.37
CA LEU A 137 5.01 8.29 25.13
C LEU A 137 4.04 9.26 24.46
N LEU A 138 4.31 9.61 23.20
CA LEU A 138 3.47 10.48 22.40
C LEU A 138 3.09 9.78 21.10
N ASN A 139 1.79 9.78 20.81
CA ASN A 139 1.27 9.20 19.59
C ASN A 139 1.13 10.29 18.53
N PHE A 140 1.97 10.25 17.50
CA PHE A 140 1.90 11.13 16.33
C PHE A 140 1.32 10.41 15.10
N MET A 141 0.61 9.29 15.29
CA MET A 141 -0.15 8.69 14.20
C MET A 141 -1.16 9.69 13.65
N ILE A 142 -1.14 9.84 12.33
CA ILE A 142 -2.03 10.75 11.64
C ILE A 142 -3.50 10.34 11.83
N THR A 143 -4.33 11.30 12.24
CA THR A 143 -5.77 11.09 12.43
C THR A 143 -6.53 11.36 11.12
N PRO A 144 -7.73 10.75 10.91
CA PRO A 144 -8.56 11.04 9.74
C PRO A 144 -8.89 12.53 9.55
N LEU A 145 -9.13 13.23 10.66
CA LEU A 145 -9.40 14.67 10.68
C LEU A 145 -8.13 15.47 10.38
N GLY A 146 -6.98 15.13 11.00
CA GLY A 146 -5.72 15.82 10.75
C GLY A 146 -5.25 15.70 9.30
N LEU A 147 -5.39 14.51 8.69
CA LEU A 147 -5.11 14.34 7.26
C LEU A 147 -6.10 15.10 6.38
N GLN A 148 -7.39 15.12 6.75
CA GLN A 148 -8.39 15.90 6.01
C GLN A 148 -8.03 17.38 5.98
N ASP A 149 -7.65 17.97 7.11
CA ASP A 149 -7.27 19.38 7.17
C ASP A 149 -5.98 19.67 6.40
N GLN A 150 -5.01 18.75 6.45
CA GLN A 150 -3.77 18.82 5.66
C GLN A 150 -4.05 18.79 4.15
N LEU A 151 -4.85 17.82 3.69
CA LEU A 151 -5.20 17.68 2.27
C LEU A 151 -6.05 18.85 1.79
N LEU A 152 -6.91 19.39 2.65
CA LEU A 152 -7.70 20.58 2.36
C LEU A 152 -6.82 21.80 2.13
N GLY A 153 -5.80 22.00 2.98
CA GLY A 153 -4.79 23.06 2.78
C GLY A 153 -4.03 22.88 1.46
N ILE A 154 -3.66 21.65 1.10
CA ILE A 154 -2.96 21.36 -0.15
C ILE A 154 -3.83 21.65 -1.39
N VAL A 155 -5.11 21.30 -1.38
CA VAL A 155 -6.03 21.63 -2.50
C VAL A 155 -6.22 23.13 -2.61
N ALA A 156 -6.48 23.80 -1.49
CA ALA A 156 -6.68 25.25 -1.47
C ALA A 156 -5.45 25.98 -2.01
N ALA A 157 -4.25 25.58 -1.58
CA ALA A 157 -2.99 26.12 -2.07
C ALA A 157 -2.78 25.89 -3.58
N LYS A 158 -3.24 24.76 -4.12
CA LYS A 158 -3.04 24.43 -5.54
C LYS A 158 -4.07 25.07 -6.47
N GLU A 159 -5.34 25.13 -6.05
CA GLU A 159 -6.44 25.69 -6.85
C GLU A 159 -6.54 27.21 -6.71
N LYS A 160 -6.25 27.76 -5.53
CA LYS A 160 -6.30 29.21 -5.24
C LYS A 160 -5.06 29.67 -4.47
N PRO A 161 -3.87 29.68 -5.09
CA PRO A 161 -2.62 30.03 -4.42
C PRO A 161 -2.64 31.45 -3.81
N GLU A 162 -3.26 32.41 -4.49
CA GLU A 162 -3.36 33.80 -4.03
C GLU A 162 -4.09 33.94 -2.69
N LEU A 163 -5.16 33.17 -2.48
CA LEU A 163 -5.93 33.20 -1.22
C LEU A 163 -5.13 32.56 -0.09
N GLU A 164 -4.37 31.50 -0.37
CA GLU A 164 -3.54 30.82 0.63
C GLU A 164 -2.32 31.67 1.02
N GLU A 165 -1.71 32.39 0.07
CA GLU A 165 -0.63 33.33 0.38
C GLU A 165 -1.15 34.49 1.22
N LYS A 166 -2.31 35.05 0.87
CA LYS A 166 -2.98 36.09 1.66
C LYS A 166 -3.31 35.59 3.07
N LYS A 167 -3.79 34.35 3.22
CA LYS A 167 -4.03 33.73 4.54
C LYS A 167 -2.75 33.65 5.36
N ASN A 168 -1.66 33.15 4.78
CA ASN A 168 -0.38 33.03 5.48
C ASN A 168 0.18 34.39 5.90
N GLN A 169 0.01 35.43 5.09
CA GLN A 169 0.35 36.80 5.45
C GLN A 169 -0.50 37.29 6.63
N LEU A 170 -1.83 37.10 6.58
CA LEU A 170 -2.75 37.47 7.66
C LEU A 170 -2.44 36.75 8.97
N ILE A 171 -2.02 35.48 8.94
CA ILE A 171 -1.61 34.74 10.15
C ILE A 171 -0.36 35.37 10.78
N LEU A 172 0.64 35.73 9.97
CA LEU A 172 1.86 36.38 10.46
C LEU A 172 1.58 37.78 11.02
N GLU A 173 0.74 38.56 10.33
CA GLU A 173 0.30 39.88 10.77
C GLU A 173 -0.51 39.79 12.06
N SER A 174 -1.47 38.87 12.15
CA SER A 174 -2.27 38.59 13.34
C SER A 174 -1.41 38.20 14.55
N ALA A 175 -0.39 37.34 14.35
CA ALA A 175 0.55 36.96 15.40
C ALA A 175 1.42 38.15 15.85
N ALA A 176 1.90 38.98 14.92
CA ALA A 176 2.66 40.19 15.23
C ALA A 176 1.81 41.22 15.97
N ASN A 177 0.56 41.44 15.54
CA ASN A 177 -0.41 42.32 16.17
C ASN A 177 -0.72 41.88 17.61
N ASN A 178 -0.99 40.58 17.83
CA ASN A 178 -1.22 40.05 19.17
C ASN A 178 0.00 40.20 20.08
N LYS A 179 1.21 40.00 19.54
CA LYS A 179 2.45 40.24 20.29
C LYS A 179 2.59 41.71 20.68
N GLN A 180 2.33 42.63 19.75
CA GLN A 180 2.37 44.07 20.00
C GLN A 180 1.33 44.50 21.04
N LEU A 181 0.10 43.97 20.98
CA LEU A 181 -0.93 44.22 21.99
C LEU A 181 -0.44 43.82 23.38
N LYS A 182 0.15 42.63 23.51
CA LYS A 182 0.71 42.15 24.77
C LYS A 182 1.90 43.00 25.25
N GLU A 183 2.81 43.38 24.36
CA GLU A 183 3.93 44.27 24.69
C GLU A 183 3.44 45.66 25.13
N ILE A 184 2.34 46.16 24.56
CA ILE A 184 1.68 47.40 24.99
C ILE A 184 1.04 47.22 26.36
N GLU A 185 0.34 46.12 26.61
CA GLU A 185 -0.23 45.81 27.94
C GLU A 185 0.86 45.70 29.01
N ASP A 186 1.95 44.98 28.73
CA ASP A 186 3.08 44.83 29.64
C ASP A 186 3.75 46.19 29.92
N LYS A 187 3.89 47.06 28.92
CA LYS A 187 4.38 48.45 29.11
C LYS A 187 3.43 49.29 29.96
N ILE A 188 2.12 49.16 29.76
CA ILE A 188 1.11 49.86 30.58
C ILE A 188 1.23 49.41 32.04
N LEU A 189 1.34 48.10 32.28
CA LEU A 189 1.54 47.52 33.61
C LEU A 189 2.85 47.96 34.24
N GLU A 190 3.95 48.00 33.46
CA GLU A 190 5.25 48.48 33.91
C GLU A 190 5.18 49.94 34.37
N VAL A 191 4.63 50.82 33.53
CA VAL A 191 4.45 52.25 33.86
C VAL A 191 3.62 52.39 35.14
N LEU A 192 2.47 51.71 35.24
CA LEU A 192 1.61 51.74 36.43
C LEU A 192 2.31 51.21 37.70
N SER A 193 3.14 50.18 37.57
CA SER A 193 3.87 49.59 38.70
C SER A 193 5.05 50.47 39.17
N SER A 194 5.68 51.18 38.24
CA SER A 194 6.84 52.04 38.51
C SER A 194 6.45 53.36 39.17
N SER A 195 5.24 53.86 38.90
CA SER A 195 4.69 55.06 39.52
C SER A 195 4.15 54.75 40.93
N GLN A 196 5.02 54.82 41.95
CA GLN A 196 4.64 54.73 43.38
C GLN A 196 4.04 56.05 43.95
N GLY A 197 3.72 57.03 43.09
CA GLY A 197 3.21 58.35 43.46
C GLY A 197 1.90 58.72 42.75
N ASN A 198 1.51 60.01 42.81
CA ASN A 198 0.31 60.52 42.16
C ASN A 198 0.47 60.48 40.64
N ILE A 199 -0.21 59.53 39.98
CA ILE A 199 -0.09 59.24 38.53
C ILE A 199 -0.43 60.46 37.66
N LEU A 200 -1.17 61.43 38.21
CA LEU A 200 -1.51 62.69 37.55
C LEU A 200 -0.34 63.67 37.41
N GLU A 201 0.75 63.47 38.14
CA GLU A 201 1.94 64.35 38.11
C GLU A 201 3.02 63.85 37.16
N ASP A 202 2.95 62.60 36.72
CA ASP A 202 3.92 62.01 35.81
C ASP A 202 3.51 62.23 34.35
N GLU A 203 3.96 63.36 33.78
CA GLU A 203 3.69 63.74 32.39
C GLU A 203 4.18 62.68 31.39
N THR A 204 5.21 61.89 31.76
CA THR A 204 5.76 60.83 30.91
C THR A 204 4.82 59.62 30.87
N ALA A 205 4.27 59.23 32.02
CA ALA A 205 3.27 58.17 32.12
C ALA A 205 2.01 58.53 31.31
N ILE A 206 1.54 59.78 31.38
CA ILE A 206 0.34 60.24 30.66
C ILE A 206 0.56 60.21 29.12
N LYS A 207 1.75 60.62 28.64
CA LYS A 207 2.09 60.55 27.20
C LYS A 207 2.24 59.11 26.69
N VAL A 208 2.85 58.23 27.49
CA VAL A 208 3.00 56.80 27.13
C VAL A 208 1.65 56.08 27.15
N LEU A 209 0.78 56.37 28.12
CA LEU A 209 -0.56 55.79 28.21
C LEU A 209 -1.46 56.24 27.07
N SER A 210 -1.44 57.53 26.72
CA SER A 210 -2.25 58.07 25.62
C SER A 210 -1.80 57.54 24.25
N SER A 211 -0.50 57.51 23.98
CA SER A 211 0.04 56.93 22.74
C SER A 211 -0.22 55.42 22.65
N SER A 212 0.02 54.68 23.75
CA SER A 212 -0.28 53.23 23.83
C SER A 212 -1.76 52.90 23.61
N LYS A 213 -2.67 53.75 24.12
CA LYS A 213 -4.11 53.58 23.91
C LYS A 213 -4.50 53.73 22.43
N VAL A 214 -4.02 54.77 21.76
CA VAL A 214 -4.31 55.01 20.33
C VAL A 214 -3.76 53.86 19.47
N LEU A 215 -2.52 53.41 19.74
CA LEU A 215 -1.91 52.26 19.06
C LEU A 215 -2.69 50.96 19.31
N SER A 216 -3.17 50.72 20.54
CA SER A 216 -3.99 49.55 20.86
C SER A 216 -5.34 49.56 20.13
N GLU A 217 -6.01 50.72 20.05
CA GLU A 217 -7.27 50.87 19.30
C GLU A 217 -7.05 50.62 17.80
N GLU A 218 -5.97 51.15 17.20
CA GLU A 218 -5.63 50.92 15.78
C GLU A 218 -5.33 49.45 15.48
N ILE A 219 -4.54 48.78 16.34
CA ILE A 219 -4.21 47.36 16.18
C ILE A 219 -5.45 46.49 16.38
N SER A 220 -6.32 46.83 17.33
CA SER A 220 -7.59 46.13 17.56
C SER A 220 -8.52 46.20 16.34
N GLU A 221 -8.58 47.34 15.66
CA GLU A 221 -9.37 47.49 14.44
C GLU A 221 -8.77 46.69 13.26
N LYS A 222 -7.45 46.75 13.06
CA LYS A 222 -6.75 45.90 12.08
C LYS A 222 -6.97 44.41 12.35
N GLN A 223 -6.98 44.01 13.61
CA GLN A 223 -7.23 42.63 14.01
C GLN A 223 -8.66 42.17 13.68
N LYS A 224 -9.66 43.04 13.84
CA LYS A 224 -11.04 42.74 13.43
C LYS A 224 -11.16 42.54 11.92
N VAL A 225 -10.53 43.40 11.12
CA VAL A 225 -10.53 43.28 9.65
C VAL A 225 -9.82 42.00 9.20
N ALA A 226 -8.68 41.66 9.83
CA ALA A 226 -7.96 40.42 9.57
C ALA A 226 -8.82 39.19 9.87
N SER A 227 -9.57 39.19 10.98
CA SER A 227 -10.46 38.09 11.37
C SER A 227 -11.63 37.90 10.41
N LEU A 228 -12.25 38.98 9.92
CA LEU A 228 -13.32 38.89 8.92
C LEU A 228 -12.79 38.34 7.59
N THR A 229 -11.61 38.81 7.17
CA THR A 229 -10.96 38.32 5.95
C THR A 229 -10.57 36.84 6.07
N GLU A 230 -10.14 36.40 7.26
CA GLU A 230 -9.84 35.00 7.54
C GLU A 230 -11.10 34.12 7.42
N GLN A 231 -12.25 34.58 7.91
CA GLN A 231 -13.52 33.87 7.77
C GLN A 231 -13.93 33.70 6.30
N GLU A 232 -13.84 34.73 5.47
CA GLU A 232 -14.16 34.64 4.03
C GLU A 232 -13.24 33.65 3.29
N ILE A 233 -11.95 33.62 3.66
CA ILE A 233 -10.99 32.65 3.11
C ILE A 233 -11.35 31.24 3.56
N ASP A 234 -11.71 31.05 4.83
CA ASP A 234 -12.09 29.74 5.36
C ASP A 234 -13.41 29.24 4.75
N GLU A 235 -14.39 30.10 4.49
CA GLU A 235 -15.61 29.72 3.75
C GLU A 235 -15.28 29.20 2.35
N THR A 236 -14.38 29.89 1.65
CA THR A 236 -13.92 29.47 0.32
C THR A 236 -13.18 28.12 0.38
N ARG A 237 -12.37 27.91 1.42
CA ARG A 237 -11.66 26.65 1.67
C ARG A 237 -12.62 25.51 1.96
N MET A 238 -13.66 25.76 2.76
CA MET A 238 -14.68 24.76 3.13
C MET A 238 -15.43 24.19 1.93
N GLY A 239 -15.52 24.94 0.82
CA GLY A 239 -16.04 24.43 -0.45
C GLY A 239 -15.32 23.18 -0.98
N TYR A 240 -14.02 23.03 -0.71
CA TYR A 240 -13.21 21.89 -1.14
C TYR A 240 -13.16 20.73 -0.12
N ARG A 241 -13.81 20.88 1.05
CA ARG A 241 -13.83 19.87 2.11
C ARG A 241 -14.23 18.46 1.64
N PRO A 242 -15.21 18.27 0.73
CA PRO A 242 -15.57 16.93 0.24
C PRO A 242 -14.42 16.20 -0.46
N VAL A 243 -13.53 16.94 -1.14
CA VAL A 243 -12.35 16.35 -1.81
C VAL A 243 -11.37 15.81 -0.79
N ALA A 244 -11.11 16.59 0.27
CA ALA A 244 -10.21 16.20 1.35
C ALA A 244 -10.75 15.04 2.19
N GLU A 245 -12.07 15.01 2.46
CA GLU A 245 -12.72 13.93 3.18
C GLU A 245 -12.61 12.60 2.44
N HIS A 246 -12.99 12.59 1.15
CA HIS A 246 -12.86 11.41 0.30
C HIS A 246 -11.41 10.94 0.23
N SER A 247 -10.46 11.85 0.04
CA SER A 247 -9.04 11.52 -0.08
C SER A 247 -8.44 10.98 1.24
N SER A 248 -8.85 11.51 2.39
CA SER A 248 -8.47 10.98 3.70
C SER A 248 -8.96 9.53 3.85
N ILE A 249 -10.22 9.28 3.52
CA ILE A 249 -10.80 7.92 3.51
C ILE A 249 -9.99 6.96 2.62
N LEU A 250 -9.60 7.39 1.41
CA LEU A 250 -8.79 6.58 0.51
C LEU A 250 -7.43 6.25 1.11
N PHE A 251 -6.75 7.23 1.72
CA PHE A 251 -5.43 7.00 2.34
C PHE A 251 -5.48 5.95 3.45
N PHE A 252 -6.48 6.02 4.33
CA PHE A 252 -6.64 5.00 5.38
C PHE A 252 -7.05 3.65 4.78
N CYS A 253 -7.83 3.60 3.70
CA CYS A 253 -8.12 2.34 2.99
C CYS A 253 -6.84 1.65 2.53
N ILE A 254 -5.93 2.43 1.97
CA ILE A 254 -4.67 1.93 1.45
C ILE A 254 -3.72 1.57 2.60
N SER A 255 -3.68 2.40 3.64
CA SER A 255 -2.86 2.16 4.84
C SER A 255 -3.26 0.90 5.61
N ASP A 256 -4.52 0.50 5.53
CA ASP A 256 -5.05 -0.73 6.14
C ASP A 256 -4.72 -2.00 5.33
N LEU A 257 -4.26 -1.88 4.08
CA LEU A 257 -3.78 -3.04 3.30
C LEU A 257 -2.59 -3.72 3.96
N ALA A 258 -1.80 -2.98 4.74
CA ALA A 258 -0.70 -3.52 5.54
C ALA A 258 -1.15 -4.61 6.54
N ASN A 259 -2.44 -4.63 6.91
CA ASN A 259 -3.00 -5.66 7.80
C ASN A 259 -3.19 -7.01 7.09
N ILE A 260 -3.32 -7.01 5.75
CA ILE A 260 -3.40 -8.24 4.94
C ILE A 260 -2.00 -8.82 4.80
N GLU A 261 -1.06 -7.99 4.36
CA GLU A 261 0.32 -8.38 4.16
C GLU A 261 1.21 -7.20 4.56
N PRO A 262 2.20 -7.38 5.47
CA PRO A 262 3.07 -6.30 5.92
C PRO A 262 3.82 -5.59 4.81
N MET A 263 3.88 -6.20 3.62
CA MET A 263 4.41 -5.58 2.43
C MET A 263 3.55 -4.40 1.98
N TYR A 264 2.21 -4.37 2.07
CA TYR A 264 1.40 -3.27 1.49
C TYR A 264 1.43 -1.96 2.30
N GLN A 265 2.58 -1.30 2.31
CA GLN A 265 2.79 -0.03 2.99
C GLN A 265 3.13 1.05 1.95
N TYR A 266 2.45 2.18 2.08
CA TYR A 266 2.58 3.32 1.17
C TYR A 266 2.94 4.56 1.99
N SER A 267 3.85 5.38 1.48
CA SER A 267 4.24 6.61 2.16
C SER A 267 3.18 7.69 1.95
N LEU A 268 3.00 8.54 2.96
CA LEU A 268 2.12 9.69 2.82
C LEU A 268 2.63 10.68 1.76
N THR A 269 3.96 10.81 1.63
CA THR A 269 4.57 11.69 0.61
C THR A 269 4.22 11.23 -0.80
N TRP A 270 4.27 9.92 -1.08
CA TRP A 270 3.82 9.37 -2.35
C TRP A 270 2.34 9.67 -2.61
N PHE A 271 1.48 9.47 -1.61
CA PHE A 271 0.05 9.74 -1.74
C PHE A 271 -0.24 11.23 -2.03
N ILE A 272 0.48 12.15 -1.37
CA ILE A 272 0.37 13.59 -1.60
C ILE A 272 0.87 13.96 -3.00
N ASN A 273 1.95 13.36 -3.49
CA ASN A 273 2.44 13.61 -4.85
C ASN A 273 1.41 13.16 -5.89
N LEU A 274 0.82 11.98 -5.71
CA LEU A 274 -0.24 11.48 -6.59
C LEU A 274 -1.49 12.37 -6.55
N TYR A 275 -1.81 12.90 -5.37
CA TYR A 275 -2.90 13.85 -5.18
C TYR A 275 -2.66 15.16 -5.94
N LEU A 276 -1.45 15.74 -5.83
CA LEU A 276 -1.05 16.94 -6.56
C LEU A 276 -1.08 16.74 -8.08
N GLN A 277 -0.59 15.59 -8.56
CA GLN A 277 -0.65 15.22 -9.98
C GLN A 277 -2.10 15.08 -10.46
N SER A 278 -2.96 14.44 -9.67
CA SER A 278 -4.36 14.24 -10.02
C SER A 278 -5.15 15.55 -10.08
N ILE A 279 -4.84 16.52 -9.22
CA ILE A 279 -5.42 17.87 -9.29
C ILE A 279 -4.96 18.57 -10.57
N ALA A 280 -3.68 18.45 -10.95
CA ALA A 280 -3.14 19.10 -12.14
C ALA A 280 -3.62 18.48 -13.48
N GLN A 281 -3.78 17.16 -13.54
CA GLN A 281 -4.13 16.43 -14.77
C GLN A 281 -5.65 16.29 -15.00
N SER A 282 -6.46 16.55 -13.98
CA SER A 282 -7.92 16.43 -14.08
C SER A 282 -8.53 17.56 -14.93
N PRO A 283 -9.67 17.33 -15.60
CA PRO A 283 -10.31 18.34 -16.46
C PRO A 283 -10.62 19.63 -15.68
N PRO A 284 -10.18 20.81 -16.16
CA PRO A 284 -10.51 22.08 -15.53
C PRO A 284 -12.00 22.41 -15.73
N SER A 285 -12.61 23.08 -14.75
CA SER A 285 -14.01 23.49 -14.77
C SER A 285 -14.22 24.71 -13.88
N ASP A 286 -14.96 25.70 -14.36
CA ASP A 286 -15.25 26.94 -13.63
C ASP A 286 -16.31 26.74 -12.52
N HIS A 287 -17.16 25.72 -12.66
CA HIS A 287 -18.15 25.36 -11.63
C HIS A 287 -17.52 24.45 -10.57
N LEU A 288 -17.48 24.95 -9.32
CA LEU A 288 -16.91 24.26 -8.16
C LEU A 288 -17.44 22.81 -7.98
N PRO A 289 -18.75 22.52 -8.03
CA PRO A 289 -19.25 21.15 -7.83
C PRO A 289 -18.79 20.18 -8.94
N THR A 290 -18.78 20.63 -10.19
CA THR A 290 -18.34 19.84 -11.34
C THR A 290 -16.83 19.60 -11.30
N ARG A 291 -16.05 20.60 -10.89
CA ARG A 291 -14.62 20.48 -10.66
C ARG A 291 -14.33 19.45 -9.55
N ILE A 292 -15.02 19.54 -8.42
CA ILE A 292 -14.91 18.58 -7.31
C ILE A 292 -15.18 17.15 -7.79
N SER A 293 -16.28 16.93 -8.53
CA SER A 293 -16.61 15.59 -9.05
C SER A 293 -15.53 15.05 -10.01
N SER A 294 -14.99 15.90 -10.87
CA SER A 294 -13.95 15.53 -11.83
C SER A 294 -12.64 15.16 -11.14
N VAL A 295 -12.21 15.96 -10.15
CA VAL A 295 -11.01 15.67 -9.33
C VAL A 295 -11.21 14.38 -8.55
N LEU A 296 -12.36 14.18 -7.91
CA LEU A 296 -12.68 12.98 -7.14
C LEU A 296 -12.64 11.71 -8.01
N GLN A 297 -13.25 11.74 -9.20
CA GLN A 297 -13.25 10.60 -10.12
C GLN A 297 -11.84 10.30 -10.61
N HIS A 298 -11.10 11.32 -11.08
CA HIS A 298 -9.75 11.14 -11.59
C HIS A 298 -8.80 10.62 -10.50
N PHE A 299 -8.85 11.20 -9.30
CA PHE A 299 -8.02 10.78 -8.18
C PHE A 299 -8.33 9.33 -7.75
N THR A 300 -9.61 8.97 -7.67
CA THR A 300 -10.00 7.60 -7.31
C THR A 300 -9.47 6.57 -8.31
N VAL A 301 -9.56 6.87 -9.61
CA VAL A 301 -9.04 5.99 -10.67
C VAL A 301 -7.51 5.93 -10.64
N SER A 302 -6.85 7.07 -10.43
CA SER A 302 -5.39 7.16 -10.38
C SER A 302 -4.81 6.37 -9.22
N VAL A 303 -5.37 6.57 -8.02
CA VAL A 303 -5.06 5.79 -6.81
C VAL A 303 -5.34 4.31 -7.03
N TYR A 304 -6.50 3.96 -7.57
CA TYR A 304 -6.86 2.57 -7.84
C TYR A 304 -5.86 1.90 -8.79
N ARG A 305 -5.54 2.55 -9.92
CA ARG A 305 -4.61 2.02 -10.93
C ARG A 305 -3.22 1.84 -10.34
N ASN A 306 -2.70 2.83 -9.62
CA ASN A 306 -1.35 2.76 -9.05
C ASN A 306 -1.25 1.75 -7.91
N VAL A 307 -2.26 1.63 -7.06
CA VAL A 307 -2.30 0.58 -6.05
C VAL A 307 -2.42 -0.80 -6.71
N CYS A 308 -3.29 -0.97 -7.71
CA CYS A 308 -3.44 -2.25 -8.42
C CYS A 308 -2.18 -2.69 -9.16
N ARG A 309 -1.34 -1.77 -9.65
CA ARG A 309 0.00 -2.08 -10.21
C ARG A 309 0.96 -2.71 -9.20
N SER A 310 0.67 -2.58 -7.91
CA SER A 310 1.53 -3.04 -6.81
C SER A 310 0.97 -4.22 -6.00
N LEU A 311 -0.26 -4.66 -6.29
CA LEU A 311 -0.93 -5.76 -5.58
C LEU A 311 -0.62 -7.11 -6.24
N PHE A 312 -0.14 -8.07 -5.44
CA PHE A 312 0.02 -9.46 -5.86
C PHE A 312 -1.34 -10.14 -6.08
N GLU A 313 -1.44 -11.05 -7.05
CA GLU A 313 -2.68 -11.79 -7.37
C GLU A 313 -3.86 -10.83 -7.64
N LYS A 314 -3.65 -9.98 -8.65
CA LYS A 314 -4.42 -8.80 -9.05
C LYS A 314 -5.96 -8.93 -8.97
N GLU A 315 -6.52 -10.10 -9.25
CA GLU A 315 -7.98 -10.26 -9.36
C GLU A 315 -8.69 -10.22 -7.99
N ASN A 316 -8.14 -10.91 -7.00
CA ASN A 316 -8.80 -11.12 -5.70
C ASN A 316 -8.49 -10.00 -4.70
N LYS A 317 -7.24 -9.51 -4.65
CA LYS A 317 -6.87 -8.41 -3.72
C LYS A 317 -7.34 -7.05 -4.22
N ALA A 318 -7.39 -6.82 -5.54
CA ALA A 318 -8.04 -5.63 -6.07
C ALA A 318 -9.56 -5.66 -5.81
N ALA A 319 -10.19 -6.85 -5.74
CA ALA A 319 -11.58 -6.98 -5.32
C ALA A 319 -11.80 -6.53 -3.87
N VAL A 320 -10.90 -6.91 -2.96
CA VAL A 320 -10.94 -6.44 -1.56
C VAL A 320 -10.80 -4.93 -1.49
N LEU A 321 -9.84 -4.36 -2.22
CA LEU A 321 -9.67 -2.91 -2.29
C LEU A 321 -10.93 -2.23 -2.86
N ARG A 322 -11.52 -2.77 -3.94
CA ARG A 322 -12.78 -2.28 -4.51
C ARG A 322 -13.90 -2.27 -3.47
N CYS A 323 -14.12 -3.40 -2.81
CA CYS A 323 -15.14 -3.57 -1.79
C CYS A 323 -14.96 -2.57 -0.63
N SER A 324 -13.72 -2.37 -0.18
CA SER A 324 -13.42 -1.43 0.90
C SER A 324 -13.59 0.03 0.47
N MET A 325 -13.17 0.39 -0.74
CA MET A 325 -13.33 1.75 -1.28
C MET A 325 -14.80 2.09 -1.50
N HIS A 326 -15.56 1.16 -2.07
CA HIS A 326 -17.00 1.29 -2.25
C HIS A 326 -17.71 1.43 -0.90
N ARG A 327 -17.42 0.53 0.06
CA ARG A 327 -17.98 0.60 1.41
C ARG A 327 -17.72 1.97 2.01
N ARG A 328 -16.47 2.46 2.02
CA ARG A 328 -16.19 3.74 2.70
C ARG A 328 -16.76 4.95 1.97
N HIS A 329 -16.81 4.93 0.63
CA HIS A 329 -17.48 5.99 -0.15
C HIS A 329 -18.99 6.06 0.13
N HIS A 330 -19.65 4.90 0.25
CA HIS A 330 -21.09 4.84 0.53
C HIS A 330 -21.45 4.91 2.02
N ALA A 331 -20.53 4.52 2.93
CA ALA A 331 -20.68 4.71 4.38
C ALA A 331 -20.67 6.20 4.75
N GLY A 332 -19.84 7.03 4.11
CA GLY A 332 -19.87 8.49 4.27
C GLY A 332 -21.20 9.12 3.84
N LYS A 333 -21.99 8.43 3.00
CA LYS A 333 -23.33 8.84 2.55
C LYS A 333 -24.47 8.16 3.33
N GLY A 334 -24.15 7.30 4.30
CA GLY A 334 -25.15 6.53 5.07
C GLY A 334 -25.88 5.43 4.27
N GLN A 335 -25.34 5.03 3.11
CA GLN A 335 -26.01 4.12 2.17
C GLN A 335 -25.65 2.63 2.38
N VAL A 336 -24.69 2.32 3.25
CA VAL A 336 -24.30 0.93 3.57
C VAL A 336 -24.62 0.65 5.03
N ASN A 337 -25.41 -0.40 5.27
CA ASN A 337 -25.70 -0.86 6.61
C ASN A 337 -24.56 -1.74 7.13
N ASP A 338 -23.88 -1.27 8.19
CA ASP A 338 -22.75 -1.93 8.82
C ASP A 338 -23.07 -3.36 9.29
N LEU A 339 -24.32 -3.64 9.69
CA LEU A 339 -24.75 -4.98 10.10
C LEU A 339 -24.80 -5.94 8.91
N VAL A 340 -25.31 -5.48 7.77
CA VAL A 340 -25.40 -6.27 6.53
C VAL A 340 -24.00 -6.58 6.01
N TRP A 341 -23.12 -5.58 6.03
CA TRP A 341 -21.73 -5.74 5.62
C TRP A 341 -20.99 -6.75 6.51
N ARG A 342 -21.17 -6.66 7.83
CA ARG A 342 -20.56 -7.63 8.77
C ARG A 342 -21.10 -9.04 8.55
N PHE A 343 -22.41 -9.18 8.37
CA PHE A 343 -23.03 -10.46 8.07
C PHE A 343 -22.47 -11.09 6.78
N LEU A 344 -22.30 -10.29 5.71
CA LEU A 344 -21.67 -10.74 4.48
C LEU A 344 -20.24 -11.27 4.70
N LEU A 345 -19.47 -10.61 5.58
CA LEU A 345 -18.07 -10.97 5.84
C LEU A 345 -17.93 -12.19 6.76
N THR A 346 -18.69 -12.25 7.85
CA THR A 346 -18.54 -13.30 8.86
C THR A 346 -19.43 -14.51 8.61
N GLY A 347 -20.42 -14.38 7.73
CA GLY A 347 -21.51 -15.34 7.57
C GLY A 347 -22.45 -15.37 8.79
N GLY A 348 -23.47 -16.23 8.72
CA GLY A 348 -24.34 -16.56 9.84
C GLY A 348 -23.88 -17.85 10.52
N VAL A 349 -23.31 -17.78 11.72
CA VAL A 349 -23.04 -18.98 12.52
C VAL A 349 -24.26 -19.24 13.41
N ALA A 350 -25.28 -19.89 12.87
CA ALA A 350 -26.41 -20.35 13.69
C ALA A 350 -25.98 -21.61 14.45
N LEU A 351 -25.74 -21.48 15.76
CA LEU A 351 -25.41 -22.60 16.65
C LEU A 351 -26.60 -23.58 16.80
N GLU A 352 -27.84 -23.09 16.72
CA GLU A 352 -29.07 -23.89 16.68
C GLU A 352 -30.11 -23.18 15.80
N ASN A 353 -30.68 -23.91 14.84
CA ASN A 353 -31.73 -23.40 13.96
C ASN A 353 -33.10 -23.90 14.46
N PRO A 354 -34.03 -23.01 14.86
CA PRO A 354 -35.36 -23.41 15.35
C PRO A 354 -36.31 -23.90 14.25
N HIS A 355 -35.97 -23.72 12.96
CA HIS A 355 -36.83 -24.11 11.84
C HIS A 355 -36.35 -25.38 11.14
N PRO A 356 -37.20 -26.41 10.96
CA PRO A 356 -36.82 -27.63 10.23
C PRO A 356 -36.63 -27.35 8.74
N ASN A 357 -35.68 -28.05 8.14
CA ASN A 357 -35.33 -27.94 6.73
C ASN A 357 -36.49 -28.44 5.84
N PRO A 358 -37.06 -27.59 4.95
CA PRO A 358 -38.20 -27.96 4.11
C PRO A 358 -37.82 -28.90 2.96
N ALA A 359 -36.53 -29.01 2.60
CA ALA A 359 -36.08 -29.79 1.45
C ALA A 359 -34.69 -30.44 1.69
N PRO A 360 -34.60 -31.48 2.55
CA PRO A 360 -33.34 -32.14 2.87
C PRO A 360 -32.71 -32.91 1.70
N GLU A 361 -33.44 -33.12 0.60
CA GLU A 361 -32.96 -33.84 -0.59
C GLU A 361 -31.87 -33.10 -1.37
N TRP A 362 -31.88 -31.76 -1.36
CA TRP A 362 -30.92 -30.94 -2.10
C TRP A 362 -30.34 -29.78 -1.27
N LEU A 363 -31.03 -29.33 -0.22
CA LEU A 363 -30.54 -28.26 0.64
C LEU A 363 -29.87 -28.86 1.88
N SER A 364 -28.56 -28.64 2.01
CA SER A 364 -27.83 -29.05 3.22
C SER A 364 -28.29 -28.29 4.47
N ASP A 365 -28.27 -28.93 5.64
CA ASP A 365 -28.65 -28.30 6.91
C ASP A 365 -27.78 -27.09 7.25
N LYS A 366 -26.52 -27.09 6.80
CA LYS A 366 -25.61 -25.95 6.92
C LYS A 366 -26.10 -24.74 6.11
N ALA A 367 -26.44 -24.94 4.84
CA ALA A 367 -26.96 -23.88 3.98
C ALA A 367 -28.34 -23.37 4.45
N TRP A 368 -29.18 -24.27 4.99
CA TRP A 368 -30.46 -23.90 5.58
C TRP A 368 -30.31 -23.01 6.81
N ALA A 369 -29.33 -23.31 7.68
CA ALA A 369 -29.06 -22.53 8.90
C ALA A 369 -28.57 -21.09 8.63
N GLU A 370 -28.09 -20.81 7.42
CA GLU A 370 -27.53 -19.53 7.00
C GLU A 370 -28.57 -18.61 6.28
N GLY A 371 -29.83 -19.05 6.11
CA GLY A 371 -30.75 -18.53 5.09
C GLY A 371 -32.09 -17.88 5.49
N LEU A 372 -32.89 -17.57 4.47
CA LEU A 372 -34.20 -16.90 4.50
C LEU A 372 -35.34 -17.90 4.74
N PHE A 373 -35.69 -18.15 6.01
CA PHE A 373 -36.58 -19.23 6.41
C PHE A 373 -38.00 -19.15 5.79
N GLU A 374 -38.64 -17.99 5.79
CA GLU A 374 -40.07 -17.88 5.46
C GLU A 374 -40.38 -17.98 3.95
N HIS A 375 -39.59 -17.32 3.09
CA HIS A 375 -39.87 -17.29 1.64
C HIS A 375 -39.39 -18.55 0.92
N VAL A 376 -38.30 -19.17 1.39
CA VAL A 376 -37.81 -20.44 0.83
C VAL A 376 -38.79 -21.57 1.13
N GLN A 377 -39.42 -21.59 2.31
CA GLN A 377 -40.49 -22.53 2.65
C GLN A 377 -41.72 -22.39 1.75
N GLN A 378 -42.04 -21.17 1.31
CA GLN A 378 -43.21 -20.90 0.47
C GLN A 378 -42.97 -21.16 -1.03
N SER A 379 -41.72 -21.14 -1.51
CA SER A 379 -41.41 -21.19 -2.95
C SER A 379 -40.25 -22.11 -3.31
N VAL A 380 -40.22 -23.33 -2.74
CA VAL A 380 -39.13 -24.32 -2.89
C VAL A 380 -38.78 -24.64 -4.36
N SER A 381 -39.77 -24.75 -5.25
CA SER A 381 -39.55 -25.11 -6.66
C SER A 381 -38.79 -24.04 -7.44
N GLN A 382 -39.10 -22.76 -7.24
CA GLN A 382 -38.43 -21.63 -7.90
C GLN A 382 -36.98 -21.48 -7.43
N TRP A 383 -36.71 -21.74 -6.14
CA TRP A 383 -35.35 -21.74 -5.62
C TRP A 383 -34.52 -22.93 -6.10
N LYS A 384 -35.16 -24.07 -6.38
CA LYS A 384 -34.49 -25.25 -6.95
C LYS A 384 -33.98 -24.98 -8.36
N GLU A 385 -34.75 -24.30 -9.21
CA GLU A 385 -34.30 -23.91 -10.56
C GLU A 385 -33.04 -23.02 -10.52
N ILE A 386 -32.97 -22.11 -9.54
CA ILE A 386 -31.78 -21.25 -9.34
C ILE A 386 -30.61 -22.05 -8.76
N TYR A 387 -30.86 -22.98 -7.84
CA TYR A 387 -29.84 -23.83 -7.23
C TYR A 387 -29.18 -24.77 -8.26
N ASP A 388 -29.97 -25.34 -9.17
CA ASP A 388 -29.50 -26.27 -10.21
C ASP A 388 -28.88 -25.53 -11.42
N SER A 389 -28.98 -24.20 -11.50
CA SER A 389 -28.42 -23.39 -12.58
C SER A 389 -26.89 -23.32 -12.51
N GLY A 390 -26.22 -23.49 -13.66
CA GLY A 390 -24.76 -23.29 -13.76
C GLY A 390 -24.33 -21.82 -13.66
N ARG A 391 -25.25 -20.86 -13.71
CA ARG A 391 -24.98 -19.41 -13.63
C ARG A 391 -26.02 -18.68 -12.77
N PRO A 392 -26.07 -18.94 -11.46
CA PRO A 392 -27.12 -18.41 -10.58
C PRO A 392 -27.10 -16.88 -10.44
N HIS A 393 -25.99 -16.22 -10.81
CA HIS A 393 -25.84 -14.76 -10.75
C HIS A 393 -26.52 -14.01 -11.91
N GLU A 394 -26.83 -14.68 -13.03
CA GLU A 394 -27.56 -14.11 -14.17
C GLU A 394 -29.09 -14.29 -14.02
N GLU A 395 -29.51 -15.24 -13.19
CA GLU A 395 -30.91 -15.57 -12.95
C GLU A 395 -31.64 -14.49 -12.13
N GLN A 396 -32.95 -14.35 -12.34
CA GLN A 396 -33.78 -13.42 -11.58
C GLN A 396 -34.35 -14.09 -10.32
N PHE A 397 -34.17 -13.46 -9.17
CA PHE A 397 -34.73 -13.98 -7.92
C PHE A 397 -36.27 -13.83 -7.89
N PRO A 398 -36.99 -14.79 -7.28
CA PRO A 398 -38.44 -14.79 -7.26
C PRO A 398 -39.04 -13.68 -6.37
N GLY A 399 -40.16 -13.11 -6.80
CA GLY A 399 -41.00 -12.21 -5.98
C GLY A 399 -40.30 -10.90 -5.57
N ARG A 400 -40.37 -10.56 -4.28
CA ARG A 400 -39.80 -9.33 -3.68
C ARG A 400 -38.27 -9.24 -3.76
N TRP A 401 -37.60 -10.35 -4.04
CA TRP A 401 -36.14 -10.42 -4.15
C TRP A 401 -35.61 -9.96 -5.51
N SER A 402 -36.51 -9.78 -6.50
CA SER A 402 -36.18 -9.26 -7.84
C SER A 402 -35.77 -7.78 -7.84
N SER A 403 -36.25 -7.00 -6.86
CA SER A 403 -35.96 -5.57 -6.72
C SER A 403 -34.66 -5.27 -5.98
N LEU A 404 -33.95 -6.28 -5.47
CA LEU A 404 -32.66 -6.08 -4.84
C LEU A 404 -31.64 -5.59 -5.88
N VAL A 405 -30.92 -4.52 -5.56
CA VAL A 405 -29.91 -3.92 -6.44
C VAL A 405 -28.69 -3.52 -5.60
N GLY A 406 -27.48 -3.61 -6.16
CA GLY A 406 -26.26 -3.12 -5.51
C GLY A 406 -25.60 -4.16 -4.59
N MET A 407 -25.22 -3.74 -3.38
CA MET A 407 -24.47 -4.57 -2.43
C MET A 407 -25.22 -5.85 -2.01
N GLU A 408 -26.56 -5.81 -2.01
CA GLU A 408 -27.42 -6.97 -1.71
C GLU A 408 -27.38 -8.05 -2.81
N ARG A 409 -26.96 -7.71 -4.04
CA ARG A 409 -26.65 -8.67 -5.11
C ARG A 409 -25.14 -8.74 -5.43
N MET A 410 -24.28 -8.11 -4.62
CA MET A 410 -22.84 -7.95 -4.85
C MET A 410 -22.44 -7.31 -6.20
N VAL A 411 -23.37 -6.68 -6.92
CA VAL A 411 -23.13 -6.11 -8.26
C VAL A 411 -23.48 -4.63 -8.22
N ASN A 412 -22.46 -3.78 -8.23
CA ASN A 412 -22.48 -2.46 -8.91
C ASN A 412 -21.15 -1.71 -8.70
N MET A 413 -20.17 -1.93 -9.57
CA MET A 413 -19.20 -0.91 -9.99
C MET A 413 -18.82 -1.13 -11.46
N GLY A 414 -18.57 -0.05 -12.20
CA GLY A 414 -18.38 -0.06 -13.65
C GLY A 414 -17.21 -0.94 -14.12
N ARG A 415 -17.27 -1.38 -15.39
CA ARG A 415 -16.31 -2.30 -16.03
C ARG A 415 -14.84 -1.90 -15.87
N THR A 416 -14.56 -0.60 -15.76
CA THR A 416 -13.23 -0.01 -15.57
C THR A 416 -12.48 -0.52 -14.33
N TYR A 417 -13.18 -1.02 -13.32
CA TYR A 417 -12.58 -1.56 -12.10
C TYR A 417 -12.48 -3.09 -12.11
N ILE A 418 -13.07 -3.77 -13.09
CA ILE A 418 -13.15 -5.24 -13.15
C ILE A 418 -11.91 -5.82 -13.87
N GLU A 419 -11.46 -5.15 -14.93
CA GLU A 419 -10.29 -5.58 -15.69
C GLU A 419 -9.00 -5.05 -15.03
N PRO A 420 -8.03 -5.92 -14.69
CA PRO A 420 -6.76 -5.46 -14.17
C PRO A 420 -6.06 -4.61 -15.24
N PRO A 421 -5.49 -3.44 -14.89
CA PRO A 421 -4.76 -2.64 -15.85
C PRO A 421 -3.54 -3.44 -16.34
N THR A 422 -3.32 -3.42 -17.65
CA THR A 422 -2.08 -3.93 -18.23
C THR A 422 -0.91 -3.13 -17.68
N PHE A 423 0.19 -3.79 -17.39
CA PHE A 423 1.40 -3.11 -16.98
C PHE A 423 1.96 -2.19 -18.04
N ASP A 424 2.48 -1.07 -17.57
CA ASP A 424 3.00 0.00 -18.39
C ASP A 424 4.20 0.64 -17.68
N LEU A 425 5.40 0.25 -18.10
CA LEU A 425 6.67 0.84 -17.64
C LEU A 425 6.72 2.35 -17.87
N THR A 426 6.14 2.83 -18.98
CA THR A 426 6.16 4.24 -19.34
C THR A 426 5.32 5.05 -18.37
N GLY A 427 4.13 4.54 -18.05
CA GLY A 427 3.24 5.12 -17.04
C GLY A 427 3.89 5.14 -15.66
N SER A 428 4.44 4.01 -15.22
CA SER A 428 5.12 3.92 -13.91
C SER A 428 6.32 4.87 -13.80
N TYR A 429 7.13 5.00 -14.85
CA TYR A 429 8.27 5.93 -14.84
C TYR A 429 7.85 7.40 -14.79
N ARG A 430 6.78 7.79 -15.50
CA ARG A 430 6.23 9.16 -15.45
C ARG A 430 5.66 9.54 -14.10
N ASP A 431 5.06 8.57 -13.42
CA ASP A 431 4.49 8.75 -12.09
C ASP A 431 5.56 8.78 -10.99
N SER A 432 6.78 8.32 -11.30
CA SER A 432 7.90 8.20 -10.38
C SER A 432 8.72 9.46 -10.19
N SER A 433 9.47 9.49 -9.09
CA SER A 433 10.34 10.61 -8.71
C SER A 433 11.80 10.18 -8.58
N CYS A 434 12.75 11.05 -8.92
CA CYS A 434 14.19 10.76 -8.82
C CYS A 434 14.67 10.47 -7.39
N CYS A 435 13.90 10.92 -6.38
CA CYS A 435 14.17 10.66 -4.97
C CYS A 435 13.58 9.32 -4.46
N SER A 436 12.77 8.64 -5.28
CA SER A 436 12.10 7.40 -4.89
C SER A 436 12.53 6.28 -5.85
N PRO A 437 13.14 5.20 -5.34
CA PRO A 437 13.54 4.09 -6.20
C PRO A 437 12.33 3.32 -6.72
N LEU A 438 12.47 2.79 -7.94
CA LEU A 438 11.46 1.94 -8.58
C LEU A 438 11.65 0.48 -8.18
N VAL A 439 10.71 -0.10 -7.44
CA VAL A 439 10.85 -1.51 -7.01
C VAL A 439 10.07 -2.43 -7.94
N PHE A 440 10.78 -3.32 -8.63
CA PHE A 440 10.21 -4.41 -9.42
C PHE A 440 10.24 -5.69 -8.61
N ILE A 441 9.08 -6.32 -8.40
CA ILE A 441 9.00 -7.60 -7.70
C ILE A 441 8.70 -8.70 -8.70
N LEU A 442 9.58 -9.70 -8.72
CA LEU A 442 9.55 -10.74 -9.75
C LEU A 442 8.90 -12.02 -9.25
N SER A 443 8.03 -12.58 -10.09
CA SER A 443 7.59 -13.97 -9.93
C SER A 443 8.71 -14.94 -10.31
N SER A 444 8.64 -16.18 -9.82
CA SER A 444 9.67 -17.18 -10.14
C SER A 444 9.72 -17.48 -11.65
N GLY A 445 10.86 -17.16 -12.27
CA GLY A 445 11.11 -17.41 -13.70
C GLY A 445 10.75 -16.25 -14.65
N SER A 446 10.35 -15.07 -14.15
CA SER A 446 10.21 -13.84 -14.94
C SER A 446 11.42 -12.93 -14.74
N ASP A 447 12.12 -12.55 -15.82
CA ASP A 447 13.19 -11.54 -15.80
C ASP A 447 12.81 -10.32 -16.66
N PRO A 448 12.63 -9.13 -16.07
CA PRO A 448 12.26 -7.92 -16.81
C PRO A 448 13.45 -7.14 -17.37
N THR A 449 14.67 -7.57 -17.04
CA THR A 449 15.89 -6.79 -17.34
C THR A 449 15.98 -6.45 -18.83
N ALA A 450 15.57 -7.36 -19.71
CA ALA A 450 15.55 -7.12 -21.16
C ALA A 450 14.55 -6.03 -21.58
N GLY A 451 13.36 -5.99 -20.97
CA GLY A 451 12.35 -4.95 -21.23
C GLY A 451 12.78 -3.60 -20.69
N LEU A 452 13.36 -3.58 -19.49
CA LEU A 452 13.91 -2.38 -18.86
C LEU A 452 15.07 -1.78 -19.66
N LEU A 453 16.01 -2.61 -20.13
CA LEU A 453 17.14 -2.14 -20.94
C LEU A 453 16.67 -1.54 -22.27
N LYS A 454 15.69 -2.18 -22.93
CA LYS A 454 15.08 -1.63 -24.14
C LYS A 454 14.38 -0.30 -23.88
N PHE A 455 13.67 -0.19 -22.76
CA PHE A 455 13.03 1.06 -22.34
C PHE A 455 14.05 2.17 -22.03
N ALA A 456 15.18 1.82 -21.40
CA ALA A 456 16.29 2.74 -21.18
C ALA A 456 16.89 3.22 -22.50
N ASP A 457 17.06 2.33 -23.48
CA ASP A 457 17.50 2.68 -24.83
C ASP A 457 16.51 3.65 -25.51
N ASP A 458 15.20 3.39 -25.41
CA ASP A 458 14.14 4.23 -25.99
C ASP A 458 14.10 5.66 -25.39
N LEU A 459 14.45 5.79 -24.11
CA LEU A 459 14.60 7.09 -23.41
C LEU A 459 15.97 7.74 -23.64
N GLY A 460 16.85 7.11 -24.41
CA GLY A 460 18.22 7.57 -24.64
C GLY A 460 19.16 7.33 -23.45
N MET A 461 18.73 6.70 -22.36
CA MET A 461 19.55 6.31 -21.20
C MET A 461 20.30 4.98 -21.40
N GLY A 462 20.22 4.44 -22.61
CA GLY A 462 20.88 3.23 -23.06
C GLY A 462 22.40 3.19 -22.99
N GLY A 463 22.95 1.97 -23.07
CA GLY A 463 24.39 1.73 -23.12
C GLY A 463 25.14 2.11 -21.83
N GLY A 464 26.23 2.88 -21.95
CA GLY A 464 27.13 3.22 -20.84
C GLY A 464 26.52 4.10 -19.72
N ARG A 465 25.30 4.62 -19.93
CA ARG A 465 24.54 5.39 -18.92
C ARG A 465 23.62 4.53 -18.06
N THR A 466 23.48 3.25 -18.36
CA THR A 466 22.79 2.29 -17.50
C THR A 466 23.79 1.26 -16.98
N GLN A 467 24.00 1.21 -15.68
CA GLN A 467 24.88 0.25 -15.03
C GLN A 467 24.06 -0.81 -14.31
N THR A 468 24.37 -2.09 -14.54
CA THR A 468 23.65 -3.21 -13.93
C THR A 468 24.57 -3.99 -12.99
N ILE A 469 24.13 -4.31 -11.78
CA ILE A 469 24.88 -5.14 -10.83
C ILE A 469 23.97 -6.16 -10.16
N SER A 470 24.39 -7.42 -10.13
CA SER A 470 23.71 -8.48 -9.39
C SER A 470 24.28 -8.57 -7.97
N LEU A 471 23.44 -8.32 -6.97
CA LEU A 471 23.84 -8.34 -5.57
C LEU A 471 24.01 -9.78 -5.10
N GLY A 472 25.24 -10.10 -4.68
CA GLY A 472 25.62 -11.34 -4.02
C GLY A 472 26.57 -11.06 -2.86
N GLN A 473 27.24 -12.09 -2.34
CA GLN A 473 28.18 -11.94 -1.24
C GLN A 473 29.32 -10.97 -1.63
N GLY A 474 29.49 -9.88 -0.87
CA GLY A 474 30.56 -8.90 -1.06
C GLY A 474 30.30 -7.79 -2.10
N GLN A 475 29.15 -7.79 -2.78
CA GLN A 475 28.85 -6.79 -3.84
C GLN A 475 28.26 -5.46 -3.33
N GLY A 476 27.82 -5.40 -2.06
CA GLY A 476 27.21 -4.21 -1.47
C GLY A 476 28.04 -2.92 -1.56
N PRO A 477 29.33 -2.93 -1.18
CA PRO A 477 30.17 -1.72 -1.27
C PRO A 477 30.38 -1.20 -2.70
N ILE A 478 30.35 -2.09 -3.69
CA ILE A 478 30.47 -1.72 -5.12
C ILE A 478 29.18 -1.03 -5.56
N ALA A 479 28.03 -1.60 -5.20
CA ALA A 479 26.73 -0.99 -5.45
C ALA A 479 26.60 0.40 -4.81
N ALA A 480 27.10 0.60 -3.58
CA ALA A 480 27.10 1.91 -2.92
C ALA A 480 27.87 2.97 -3.74
N ARG A 481 29.08 2.64 -4.23
CA ARG A 481 29.87 3.55 -5.08
C ARG A 481 29.21 3.84 -6.43
N MET A 482 28.56 2.84 -7.02
CA MET A 482 27.81 3.02 -8.27
C MET A 482 26.66 3.99 -8.07
N ILE A 483 25.91 3.87 -6.96
CA ILE A 483 24.83 4.81 -6.61
C ILE A 483 25.39 6.22 -6.41
N GLU A 484 26.47 6.40 -5.64
CA GLU A 484 27.09 7.72 -5.43
C GLU A 484 27.56 8.40 -6.73
N THR A 485 28.10 7.60 -7.66
CA THR A 485 28.53 8.10 -8.97
C THR A 485 27.32 8.49 -9.81
N ALA A 486 26.31 7.63 -9.84
CA ALA A 486 25.10 7.84 -10.61
C ALA A 486 24.25 9.03 -10.12
N LEU A 487 24.29 9.32 -8.82
CA LEU A 487 23.67 10.51 -8.23
C LEU A 487 24.25 11.82 -8.80
N ARG A 488 25.57 11.84 -9.07
CA ARG A 488 26.27 13.00 -9.63
C ARG A 488 26.09 13.11 -11.13
N ASP A 489 26.18 11.98 -11.82
CA ASP A 489 26.22 11.92 -13.29
C ASP A 489 24.83 11.80 -13.93
N GLY A 490 23.79 11.53 -13.14
CA GLY A 490 22.41 11.37 -13.64
C GLY A 490 22.19 10.09 -14.45
N THR A 491 22.92 9.02 -14.11
CA THR A 491 22.84 7.71 -14.80
C THR A 491 21.92 6.72 -14.08
N TRP A 492 21.51 5.65 -14.74
CA TRP A 492 20.65 4.63 -14.15
C TRP A 492 21.45 3.48 -13.55
N VAL A 493 21.01 2.98 -12.39
CA VAL A 493 21.65 1.83 -11.72
C VAL A 493 20.62 0.74 -11.46
N VAL A 494 20.79 -0.44 -12.06
CA VAL A 494 19.89 -1.58 -11.86
C VAL A 494 20.51 -2.56 -10.86
N LEU A 495 19.87 -2.73 -9.70
CA LEU A 495 20.28 -3.70 -8.69
C LEU A 495 19.44 -4.99 -8.84
N GLN A 496 20.09 -6.10 -9.22
CA GLN A 496 19.43 -7.41 -9.33
C GLN A 496 19.67 -8.26 -8.09
N ASN A 497 18.80 -9.23 -7.84
CA ASN A 497 18.93 -10.21 -6.75
C ASN A 497 19.06 -9.60 -5.35
N CYS A 498 18.48 -8.41 -5.12
CA CYS A 498 18.52 -7.73 -3.82
C CYS A 498 18.02 -8.62 -2.68
N HIS A 499 17.08 -9.52 -2.97
CA HIS A 499 16.51 -10.43 -1.98
C HIS A 499 17.49 -11.43 -1.36
N LEU A 500 18.64 -11.68 -2.01
CA LEU A 500 19.71 -12.55 -1.50
C LEU A 500 20.67 -11.82 -0.56
N ALA A 501 20.75 -10.49 -0.61
CA ALA A 501 21.73 -9.67 0.10
C ALA A 501 21.16 -9.04 1.39
N THR A 502 20.54 -9.86 2.26
CA THR A 502 19.83 -9.41 3.47
C THR A 502 20.70 -8.58 4.43
N SER A 503 22.00 -8.88 4.52
CA SER A 503 22.94 -8.17 5.40
C SER A 503 23.26 -6.74 4.97
N TRP A 504 23.15 -6.43 3.68
CA TRP A 504 23.46 -5.08 3.15
C TRP A 504 22.23 -4.16 3.09
N MET A 505 21.02 -4.71 3.23
CA MET A 505 19.77 -3.94 3.14
C MET A 505 19.66 -2.76 4.11
N PRO A 506 20.09 -2.85 5.40
CA PRO A 506 20.08 -1.69 6.30
C PRO A 506 21.02 -0.56 5.84
N THR A 507 22.10 -0.90 5.13
CA THR A 507 23.02 0.09 4.56
C THR A 507 22.40 0.76 3.34
N LEU A 508 21.73 -0.01 2.48
CA LEU A 508 20.97 0.54 1.37
C LEU A 508 19.87 1.50 1.88
N GLU A 509 19.16 1.12 2.97
CA GLU A 509 18.19 2.00 3.63
C GLU A 509 18.77 3.37 3.97
N LYS A 510 19.94 3.34 4.60
CA LYS A 510 20.68 4.52 4.98
C LYS A 510 21.06 5.39 3.78
N ILE A 511 21.50 4.79 2.69
CA ILE A 511 21.85 5.51 1.45
C ILE A 511 20.60 6.21 0.88
N CYS A 512 19.48 5.50 0.79
CA CYS A 512 18.24 6.07 0.28
C CYS A 512 17.71 7.23 1.13
N GLU A 513 17.80 7.14 2.46
CA GLU A 513 17.29 8.18 3.37
C GLU A 513 18.24 9.39 3.48
N GLU A 514 19.56 9.16 3.55
CA GLU A 514 20.53 10.20 3.91
C GLU A 514 21.22 10.81 2.69
N THR A 515 21.39 10.05 1.60
CA THR A 515 22.18 10.46 0.43
C THR A 515 21.30 10.93 -0.72
N ILE A 516 20.13 10.32 -0.90
CA ILE A 516 19.19 10.64 -1.99
C ILE A 516 18.22 11.71 -1.51
N THR A 517 18.71 12.94 -1.45
CA THR A 517 17.89 14.13 -1.16
C THR A 517 17.67 14.94 -2.44
N PRO A 518 16.56 15.69 -2.56
CA PRO A 518 16.31 16.56 -3.72
C PRO A 518 17.43 17.57 -3.99
N GLU A 519 18.23 17.88 -2.97
CA GLU A 519 19.35 18.83 -3.01
C GLU A 519 20.63 18.21 -3.61
N ASN A 520 20.82 16.89 -3.48
CA ASN A 520 22.03 16.17 -3.90
C ASN A 520 21.83 15.22 -5.08
N THR A 521 20.61 15.15 -5.64
CA THR A 521 20.23 14.16 -6.66
C THR A 521 20.00 14.84 -8.01
N HIS A 522 20.62 14.34 -9.07
CA HIS A 522 20.36 14.81 -10.42
C HIS A 522 18.91 14.46 -10.84
N PRO A 523 18.17 15.36 -11.54
CA PRO A 523 16.77 15.15 -11.90
C PRO A 523 16.47 13.86 -12.69
N ASP A 524 17.44 13.40 -13.49
CA ASP A 524 17.30 12.23 -14.37
C ASP A 524 17.68 10.90 -13.71
N PHE A 525 18.18 10.93 -12.46
CA PHE A 525 18.60 9.75 -11.74
C PHE A 525 17.41 8.84 -11.42
N SER A 526 17.53 7.55 -11.74
CA SER A 526 16.61 6.51 -11.29
C SER A 526 17.35 5.20 -11.07
N TYR A 527 16.97 4.43 -10.05
CA TYR A 527 17.56 3.13 -9.79
C TYR A 527 16.51 2.17 -9.22
N PRO A 528 16.33 0.98 -9.82
CA PRO A 528 15.41 0.01 -9.30
C PRO A 528 16.02 -1.02 -8.36
N SER A 529 15.16 -1.66 -7.55
CA SER A 529 15.62 -2.62 -6.56
C SER A 529 14.52 -3.57 -6.05
N ASP A 530 14.86 -4.76 -5.51
CA ASP A 530 13.92 -5.91 -5.35
C ASP A 530 13.63 -6.45 -3.90
N ARG A 531 14.17 -5.89 -2.80
CA ARG A 531 13.70 -6.21 -1.41
C ARG A 531 14.03 -5.09 -0.44
N PHE A 532 13.03 -4.60 0.31
CA PHE A 532 13.18 -3.31 0.98
C PHE A 532 12.71 -3.26 2.44
N PRO A 533 13.42 -2.47 3.27
CA PRO A 533 12.84 -1.85 4.45
C PRO A 533 11.56 -1.11 4.12
N VAL A 534 10.65 -1.12 5.08
CA VAL A 534 9.27 -0.64 4.97
C VAL A 534 9.11 0.74 4.32
N ARG A 535 10.11 1.62 4.45
CA ARG A 535 10.07 3.01 3.98
C ARG A 535 10.40 3.21 2.50
N ILE A 536 11.14 2.29 1.88
CA ILE A 536 11.59 2.41 0.48
C ILE A 536 10.56 1.82 -0.50
N LEU A 537 9.56 1.14 0.03
CA LEU A 537 8.52 0.42 -0.70
C LEU A 537 7.44 1.31 -1.37
N ALA A 538 7.63 2.63 -1.41
CA ALA A 538 6.57 3.59 -1.73
C ALA A 538 6.24 3.69 -3.23
N GLU A 539 7.18 3.41 -4.13
CA GLU A 539 6.97 3.43 -5.58
C GLU A 539 7.22 2.02 -6.14
N ARG A 540 6.12 1.31 -6.41
CA ARG A 540 6.11 -0.08 -6.86
C ARG A 540 5.54 -0.17 -8.24
N SER A 541 6.19 -0.96 -9.07
CA SER A 541 5.65 -1.37 -10.35
C SER A 541 5.98 -2.85 -10.50
N GLU A 542 4.98 -3.71 -10.43
CA GLU A 542 5.18 -5.13 -10.74
C GLU A 542 5.36 -5.27 -12.26
N ASP A 543 6.52 -5.73 -12.72
CA ASP A 543 6.72 -6.14 -14.12
C ASP A 543 5.78 -7.29 -14.48
N ASP A 544 4.65 -6.95 -15.09
CA ASP A 544 3.63 -7.88 -15.59
C ASP A 544 4.01 -8.47 -16.96
N GLU A 545 5.17 -8.11 -17.53
CA GLU A 545 5.52 -8.61 -18.86
C GLU A 545 5.71 -10.14 -18.88
N ARG A 546 5.76 -10.78 -17.69
CA ARG A 546 5.66 -12.23 -17.53
C ARG A 546 4.93 -12.69 -16.27
N SER A 547 3.87 -12.03 -15.82
CA SER A 547 2.90 -12.79 -15.01
C SER A 547 2.41 -13.92 -15.93
N ARG A 548 2.81 -15.17 -15.62
CA ARG A 548 2.57 -16.32 -16.51
C ARG A 548 1.09 -16.27 -16.89
N PRO A 549 0.76 -16.04 -18.17
CA PRO A 549 -0.58 -15.61 -18.45
C PRO A 549 -1.53 -16.76 -18.11
N LYS A 550 -2.40 -16.51 -17.13
CA LYS A 550 -3.28 -17.53 -16.56
C LYS A 550 -4.22 -18.00 -17.65
N GLY A 551 -4.44 -19.31 -17.70
CA GLY A 551 -5.30 -19.94 -18.69
C GLY A 551 -4.53 -20.64 -19.82
N LEU A 552 -5.18 -21.64 -20.40
CA LEU A 552 -4.60 -22.55 -21.38
C LEU A 552 -4.05 -21.78 -22.58
N ARG A 553 -4.87 -20.93 -23.21
CA ARG A 553 -4.55 -20.20 -24.43
C ARG A 553 -3.22 -19.44 -24.35
N ALA A 554 -3.00 -18.73 -23.25
CA ALA A 554 -1.85 -17.86 -23.14
C ALA A 554 -0.57 -18.63 -22.79
N ASN A 555 -0.69 -19.71 -22.01
CA ASN A 555 0.39 -20.67 -21.80
C ASN A 555 0.81 -21.36 -23.11
N LEU A 556 -0.17 -21.77 -23.94
CA LEU A 556 0.09 -22.34 -25.27
C LEU A 556 0.84 -21.36 -26.15
N ARG A 557 0.37 -20.11 -26.22
CA ARG A 557 0.97 -19.04 -27.01
C ARG A 557 2.43 -18.77 -26.59
N ALA A 558 2.69 -18.67 -25.29
CA ALA A 558 4.04 -18.45 -24.77
C ALA A 558 5.00 -19.59 -25.13
N ARG A 559 4.54 -20.85 -25.05
CA ARG A 559 5.34 -22.02 -25.45
C ARG A 559 5.62 -22.06 -26.95
N THR A 560 4.64 -21.76 -27.80
CA THR A 560 4.85 -21.72 -29.26
C THR A 560 5.83 -20.62 -29.70
N LEU A 561 6.01 -19.59 -28.88
CA LEU A 561 6.94 -18.48 -29.14
C LEU A 561 8.32 -18.69 -28.46
N SER A 562 8.52 -19.79 -27.74
CA SER A 562 9.78 -20.08 -27.05
C SER A 562 10.77 -20.81 -27.95
N ASP A 563 12.05 -20.42 -27.91
CA ASP A 563 13.12 -21.12 -28.63
C ASP A 563 13.38 -22.50 -27.98
N PRO A 564 13.60 -23.58 -28.74
CA PRO A 564 13.78 -23.65 -30.20
C PRO A 564 12.49 -23.94 -31.00
N ILE A 565 11.31 -23.95 -30.36
CA ILE A 565 10.02 -24.34 -30.97
C ILE A 565 9.54 -23.29 -32.00
N SER A 566 9.93 -22.03 -31.78
CA SER A 566 9.72 -20.89 -32.68
C SER A 566 10.44 -21.03 -34.03
N ASP A 567 11.54 -21.80 -34.10
CA ASP A 567 12.39 -21.91 -35.28
C ASP A 567 11.77 -22.89 -36.32
N PRO A 568 11.39 -22.41 -37.52
CA PRO A 568 10.89 -23.27 -38.58
C PRO A 568 11.86 -24.39 -38.97
N ALA A 569 13.17 -24.20 -38.78
CA ALA A 569 14.20 -25.20 -39.07
C ALA A 569 14.20 -26.35 -38.05
N PHE A 570 13.91 -26.07 -36.78
CA PHE A 570 13.86 -27.09 -35.71
C PHE A 570 12.77 -28.14 -35.97
N CYS A 571 11.59 -27.71 -36.43
CA CYS A 571 10.50 -28.61 -36.80
C CYS A 571 10.71 -29.31 -38.16
N ALA A 572 11.70 -28.90 -38.95
CA ALA A 572 11.99 -29.43 -40.28
C ALA A 572 13.08 -30.52 -40.29
N LEU A 573 13.78 -30.76 -39.17
CA LEU A 573 14.91 -31.68 -39.05
C LEU A 573 14.53 -33.18 -38.94
N ALA A 574 13.28 -33.52 -38.67
CA ALA A 574 12.87 -34.92 -38.41
C ALA A 574 12.46 -35.69 -39.67
N SER A 575 12.99 -36.92 -39.81
CA SER A 575 12.72 -37.85 -40.92
C SER A 575 11.30 -38.46 -40.92
N GLN A 576 10.55 -38.38 -39.80
CA GLN A 576 9.11 -38.67 -39.70
C GLN A 576 8.33 -37.37 -39.43
N ARG A 577 8.05 -36.61 -40.50
CA ARG A 577 7.51 -35.24 -40.42
C ARG A 577 6.15 -35.13 -39.74
N GLU A 578 5.20 -36.04 -40.03
CA GLU A 578 3.83 -35.96 -39.50
C GLU A 578 3.75 -36.41 -38.03
N ALA A 579 4.44 -37.49 -37.66
CA ALA A 579 4.48 -37.97 -36.29
C ALA A 579 5.22 -36.99 -35.38
N TRP A 580 6.34 -36.42 -35.83
CA TRP A 580 7.09 -35.41 -35.08
C TRP A 580 6.34 -34.09 -34.93
N GLN A 581 5.65 -33.60 -35.96
CA GLN A 581 4.81 -32.40 -35.85
C GLN A 581 3.63 -32.60 -34.89
N LYS A 582 2.99 -33.79 -34.90
CA LYS A 582 1.95 -34.15 -33.93
C LYS A 582 2.51 -34.28 -32.50
N LEU A 583 3.72 -34.80 -32.32
CA LEU A 583 4.35 -34.96 -31.01
C LEU A 583 4.91 -33.63 -30.46
N CYS A 584 5.42 -32.74 -31.32
CA CYS A 584 5.70 -31.36 -30.97
C CYS A 584 4.41 -30.61 -30.57
N SER A 585 3.26 -30.98 -31.17
CA SER A 585 1.97 -30.44 -30.77
C SER A 585 1.43 -30.96 -29.43
N GLU A 586 1.86 -32.15 -29.02
CA GLU A 586 1.64 -32.73 -27.69
C GLU A 586 2.36 -31.92 -26.60
N LEU A 587 3.60 -31.49 -26.90
CA LEU A 587 4.42 -30.61 -26.07
C LEU A 587 3.76 -29.25 -25.76
N TRP A 588 2.72 -28.89 -26.51
CA TRP A 588 1.95 -27.68 -26.30
C TRP A 588 0.92 -27.87 -25.18
N LEU A 589 0.32 -29.04 -24.98
CA LEU A 589 -0.71 -29.25 -23.95
C LEU A 589 -0.14 -29.26 -22.51
N PRO A 590 -0.92 -28.86 -21.49
CA PRO A 590 -0.39 -28.61 -20.16
C PRO A 590 -0.17 -29.91 -19.38
N PRO A 591 1.03 -30.19 -18.86
CA PRO A 591 1.12 -30.74 -17.52
C PRO A 591 0.74 -29.61 -16.53
N ARG A 592 0.18 -29.96 -15.36
CA ARG A 592 -0.30 -29.02 -14.30
C ARG A 592 0.59 -27.78 -14.11
N PRO A 593 0.08 -26.67 -13.52
CA PRO A 593 0.88 -25.47 -13.20
C PRO A 593 2.21 -25.72 -12.43
N SER A 594 2.37 -26.88 -11.77
CA SER A 594 3.60 -27.33 -11.12
C SER A 594 4.67 -27.94 -12.06
N PHE A 595 4.35 -28.21 -13.33
CA PHE A 595 5.25 -28.82 -14.31
C PHE A 595 5.61 -27.81 -15.40
N GLN A 596 6.33 -26.77 -14.99
CA GLN A 596 7.04 -25.91 -15.91
C GLN A 596 8.51 -26.20 -15.75
N GLU A 597 9.11 -26.90 -16.73
CA GLU A 597 10.47 -26.65 -17.23
C GLU A 597 10.94 -27.75 -18.22
N ARG A 598 11.54 -27.26 -19.32
CA ARG A 598 12.56 -27.80 -20.25
C ARG A 598 12.29 -29.10 -21.04
N ILE A 599 12.55 -29.02 -22.34
CA ILE A 599 12.57 -30.13 -23.31
C ILE A 599 13.98 -30.26 -23.90
N PHE A 600 14.45 -31.50 -24.11
CA PHE A 600 15.55 -31.83 -25.02
C PHE A 600 15.16 -33.01 -25.93
N VAL A 601 15.79 -33.01 -27.11
CA VAL A 601 15.59 -33.91 -28.27
C VAL A 601 16.30 -35.25 -28.08
N PHE A 602 15.68 -36.35 -28.51
CA PHE A 602 16.41 -37.55 -28.91
C PHE A 602 15.95 -38.00 -30.30
N GLU A 603 16.90 -38.13 -31.22
CA GLU A 603 16.72 -38.83 -32.49
C GLU A 603 16.78 -40.35 -32.27
N GLY A 604 15.81 -41.08 -32.83
CA GLY A 604 15.90 -42.53 -32.99
C GLY A 604 14.63 -43.29 -32.59
N PHE A 605 14.04 -43.98 -33.57
CA PHE A 605 13.14 -45.13 -33.50
C PHE A 605 12.35 -45.29 -32.19
N PHE A 606 11.15 -44.70 -32.08
CA PHE A 606 10.32 -44.63 -30.86
C PHE A 606 9.94 -46.01 -30.28
N PRO A 607 10.50 -46.48 -29.13
CA PRO A 607 9.73 -47.30 -28.22
C PRO A 607 8.90 -46.33 -27.36
N GLN A 608 7.58 -46.31 -27.52
CA GLN A 608 6.67 -45.46 -26.73
C GLN A 608 6.92 -45.55 -25.21
N PHE A 609 7.40 -46.71 -24.73
CA PHE A 609 7.83 -46.94 -23.35
C PHE A 609 9.07 -46.15 -22.90
N GLY A 610 10.08 -45.96 -23.77
CA GLY A 610 11.35 -45.31 -23.39
C GLY A 610 11.19 -43.80 -23.15
N LEU A 611 10.43 -43.14 -24.02
CA LEU A 611 10.14 -41.70 -23.93
C LEU A 611 9.22 -41.41 -22.72
N PHE A 612 8.22 -42.27 -22.51
CA PHE A 612 7.32 -42.21 -21.36
C PHE A 612 8.06 -42.32 -20.03
N SER A 613 8.98 -43.28 -19.88
CA SER A 613 9.80 -43.41 -18.67
C SER A 613 10.81 -42.26 -18.50
N HIS A 614 11.40 -41.73 -19.58
CA HIS A 614 12.36 -40.61 -19.45
C HIS A 614 11.69 -39.29 -19.06
N VAL A 615 10.56 -38.95 -19.70
CA VAL A 615 9.80 -37.74 -19.37
C VAL A 615 9.10 -37.91 -18.02
N GLY A 616 8.42 -39.05 -17.84
CA GLY A 616 7.68 -39.39 -16.64
C GLY A 616 8.56 -39.58 -15.41
N GLU A 617 9.62 -40.37 -15.44
CA GLU A 617 10.38 -40.76 -14.24
C GLU A 617 11.71 -40.00 -14.09
N CYS A 618 12.47 -39.75 -15.16
CA CYS A 618 13.79 -39.14 -15.06
C CYS A 618 13.74 -37.60 -14.95
N ASN A 619 13.02 -36.92 -15.85
CA ASN A 619 12.99 -35.45 -15.87
C ASN A 619 12.09 -34.88 -14.77
N TYR A 620 10.87 -35.40 -14.65
CA TYR A 620 9.89 -34.89 -13.71
C TYR A 620 9.79 -35.72 -12.42
N GLY A 621 10.29 -36.95 -12.39
CA GLY A 621 10.20 -37.82 -11.21
C GLY A 621 11.04 -37.37 -10.03
N GLY A 622 12.20 -36.76 -10.25
CA GLY A 622 13.04 -36.20 -9.18
C GLY A 622 12.46 -34.97 -8.48
N ARG A 623 11.46 -34.31 -9.06
CA ARG A 623 10.80 -33.12 -8.50
C ARG A 623 9.51 -33.44 -7.72
N VAL A 624 9.01 -34.67 -7.82
CA VAL A 624 7.76 -35.11 -7.20
C VAL A 624 8.05 -36.18 -6.18
N THR A 625 7.92 -35.80 -4.91
CA THR A 625 8.20 -36.67 -3.77
C THR A 625 7.02 -37.59 -3.42
N ASP A 626 5.79 -37.18 -3.71
CA ASP A 626 4.58 -37.96 -3.41
C ASP A 626 4.29 -39.05 -4.47
N ASP A 627 4.04 -40.29 -4.00
CA ASP A 627 3.83 -41.45 -4.86
C ASP A 627 2.48 -41.38 -5.60
N LYS A 628 1.45 -40.76 -5.03
CA LYS A 628 0.15 -40.61 -5.69
C LYS A 628 0.22 -39.56 -6.80
N ASP A 629 0.94 -38.47 -6.58
CA ASP A 629 1.22 -37.47 -7.63
C ASP A 629 2.07 -38.06 -8.75
N ARG A 630 3.04 -38.93 -8.43
CA ARG A 630 3.82 -39.66 -9.44
C ARG A 630 2.92 -40.55 -10.30
N ARG A 631 2.03 -41.32 -9.67
CA ARG A 631 1.05 -42.19 -10.38
C ARG A 631 0.07 -41.38 -11.22
N LEU A 632 -0.47 -40.29 -10.67
CA LEU A 632 -1.39 -39.41 -11.38
C LEU A 632 -0.73 -38.80 -12.62
N ARG A 633 0.52 -38.35 -12.51
CA ARG A 633 1.29 -37.84 -13.65
C ARG A 633 1.44 -38.90 -14.73
N ILE A 634 1.87 -40.10 -14.36
CA ILE A 634 2.03 -41.24 -15.27
C ILE A 634 0.70 -41.54 -15.98
N SER A 635 -0.42 -41.54 -15.24
CA SER A 635 -1.76 -41.73 -15.79
C SER A 635 -2.15 -40.63 -16.78
N LEU A 636 -1.88 -39.37 -16.47
CA LEU A 636 -2.16 -38.25 -17.37
C LEU A 636 -1.31 -38.32 -18.63
N LEU A 637 -0.01 -38.60 -18.48
CA LEU A 637 0.90 -38.77 -19.63
C LEU A 637 0.44 -39.92 -20.53
N SER A 638 -0.09 -41.02 -19.98
CA SER A 638 -0.57 -42.14 -20.80
C SER A 638 -1.76 -41.79 -21.72
N THR A 639 -2.52 -40.73 -21.39
CA THR A 639 -3.60 -40.21 -22.24
C THR A 639 -3.07 -39.47 -23.48
N PHE A 640 -1.82 -38.98 -23.42
CA PHE A 640 -1.15 -38.23 -24.49
C PHE A 640 -0.12 -39.08 -25.24
N TYR A 641 0.64 -39.93 -24.56
CA TYR A 641 1.59 -40.87 -25.16
C TYR A 641 0.89 -42.16 -25.61
N CYS A 642 -0.07 -42.05 -26.52
CA CYS A 642 -0.83 -43.19 -27.06
C CYS A 642 -0.74 -43.27 -28.60
N GLN A 643 -0.85 -44.49 -29.12
CA GLN A 643 -0.81 -44.73 -30.57
C GLN A 643 -2.02 -44.12 -31.30
N GLU A 644 -3.15 -43.96 -30.57
CA GLU A 644 -4.40 -43.38 -31.06
C GLU A 644 -4.24 -41.89 -31.45
N LEU A 645 -3.41 -41.13 -30.72
CA LEU A 645 -3.14 -39.73 -31.02
C LEU A 645 -2.42 -39.53 -32.38
N ILE A 646 -1.56 -40.48 -32.75
CA ILE A 646 -0.84 -40.44 -34.03
C ILE A 646 -1.77 -40.83 -35.18
N GLN A 647 -2.65 -41.82 -34.94
CA GLN A 647 -3.52 -42.43 -35.95
C GLN A 647 -4.81 -41.66 -36.21
N GLN A 648 -5.39 -41.01 -35.19
CA GLN A 648 -6.64 -40.27 -35.33
C GLN A 648 -6.43 -38.88 -35.94
N HIS A 649 -7.40 -38.46 -36.76
CA HIS A 649 -7.50 -37.10 -37.29
C HIS A 649 -8.26 -36.25 -36.26
N GLN A 650 -7.70 -35.12 -35.82
CA GLN A 650 -8.28 -34.27 -34.76
C GLN A 650 -8.54 -35.02 -33.44
N TYR A 651 -7.47 -35.60 -32.86
CA TYR A 651 -7.56 -36.24 -31.56
C TYR A 651 -8.14 -35.28 -30.50
N ARG A 652 -9.17 -35.74 -29.81
CA ARG A 652 -9.89 -34.96 -28.79
C ARG A 652 -9.21 -35.15 -27.44
N VAL A 653 -8.90 -34.04 -26.78
CA VAL A 653 -8.14 -34.07 -25.52
C VAL A 653 -9.04 -34.29 -24.30
N CYS A 654 -10.34 -33.98 -24.41
CA CYS A 654 -11.31 -34.13 -23.33
C CYS A 654 -12.61 -34.77 -23.82
N GLU A 655 -13.23 -35.58 -22.97
CA GLU A 655 -14.58 -36.12 -23.21
C GLU A 655 -15.62 -34.98 -23.05
N GLY A 656 -16.42 -34.73 -24.08
CA GLY A 656 -17.58 -33.83 -24.00
C GLY A 656 -17.47 -32.46 -24.68
N GLY A 657 -16.38 -32.12 -25.39
CA GLY A 657 -16.27 -30.85 -26.11
C GLY A 657 -15.53 -30.93 -27.45
N ASP A 658 -16.10 -30.34 -28.51
CA ASP A 658 -15.48 -30.19 -29.84
C ASP A 658 -14.40 -29.09 -29.88
N THR A 659 -14.26 -28.33 -28.78
CA THR A 659 -13.42 -27.13 -28.70
C THR A 659 -11.92 -27.44 -28.57
N TYR A 660 -11.55 -28.57 -27.94
CA TYR A 660 -10.16 -28.90 -27.61
C TYR A 660 -9.67 -30.15 -28.36
N TYR A 661 -9.08 -29.93 -29.52
CA TYR A 661 -8.50 -30.97 -30.37
C TYR A 661 -7.06 -30.63 -30.82
N ILE A 662 -6.35 -31.62 -31.36
CA ILE A 662 -5.01 -31.45 -31.93
C ILE A 662 -5.12 -31.21 -33.45
N PRO A 663 -4.73 -30.03 -33.98
CA PRO A 663 -4.81 -29.74 -35.41
C PRO A 663 -3.81 -30.59 -36.22
N PRO A 664 -4.21 -31.14 -37.40
CA PRO A 664 -3.35 -32.01 -38.20
C PRO A 664 -2.21 -31.25 -38.92
N HIS A 665 -2.43 -30.05 -39.46
CA HIS A 665 -1.40 -29.22 -40.14
C HIS A 665 -1.76 -27.71 -40.11
N GLY A 666 -0.76 -26.82 -40.17
CA GLY A 666 -0.97 -25.37 -40.36
C GLY A 666 -0.83 -24.52 -39.09
N PRO A 667 -0.84 -23.16 -39.19
CA PRO A 667 -0.30 -22.29 -38.15
C PRO A 667 -1.12 -22.39 -36.85
N TYR A 668 -0.59 -23.15 -35.91
CA TYR A 668 -1.18 -23.45 -34.60
C TYR A 668 -1.55 -22.20 -33.80
N VAL A 669 -0.95 -21.06 -34.11
CA VAL A 669 -1.24 -19.75 -33.53
C VAL A 669 -2.69 -19.31 -33.79
N GLU A 670 -3.27 -19.60 -34.95
CA GLU A 670 -4.67 -19.24 -35.25
C GLU A 670 -5.65 -20.09 -34.44
N TYR A 671 -5.40 -21.39 -34.34
CA TYR A 671 -6.17 -22.29 -33.49
C TYR A 671 -6.08 -21.87 -32.01
N ILE A 672 -4.87 -21.59 -31.50
CA ILE A 672 -4.66 -21.10 -30.14
C ILE A 672 -5.43 -19.79 -29.91
N ARG A 673 -5.49 -18.87 -30.89
CA ARG A 673 -6.28 -17.63 -30.78
C ARG A 673 -7.78 -17.89 -30.66
N SER A 674 -8.29 -18.94 -31.31
CA SER A 674 -9.71 -19.32 -31.28
C SER A 674 -10.16 -19.95 -29.95
N LEU A 675 -9.22 -20.42 -29.12
CA LEU A 675 -9.54 -21.00 -27.81
C LEU A 675 -10.14 -19.96 -26.85
N PRO A 676 -11.06 -20.39 -25.96
CA PRO A 676 -11.63 -19.52 -24.94
C PRO A 676 -10.55 -19.05 -23.95
N ILE A 677 -10.79 -17.88 -23.35
CA ILE A 677 -9.89 -17.28 -22.36
C ILE A 677 -9.86 -18.13 -21.08
N THR A 678 -11.05 -18.51 -20.61
CA THR A 678 -11.25 -19.43 -19.49
C THR A 678 -11.40 -20.85 -20.04
N ALA A 679 -10.50 -21.74 -19.63
CA ALA A 679 -10.56 -23.14 -20.05
C ALA A 679 -11.43 -23.95 -19.09
N GLU A 680 -12.18 -24.91 -19.63
CA GLU A 680 -13.01 -25.80 -18.83
C GLU A 680 -12.15 -26.80 -18.04
N PRO A 681 -12.56 -27.20 -16.82
CA PRO A 681 -11.82 -28.15 -15.98
C PRO A 681 -11.48 -29.47 -16.67
N GLY A 682 -12.36 -29.92 -17.58
CA GLY A 682 -12.20 -31.17 -18.33
C GLY A 682 -10.90 -31.22 -19.14
N VAL A 683 -10.39 -30.08 -19.61
CA VAL A 683 -9.12 -30.02 -20.37
C VAL A 683 -7.91 -30.34 -19.50
N TYR A 684 -8.04 -30.17 -18.18
CA TYR A 684 -7.00 -30.52 -17.21
C TYR A 684 -7.21 -31.91 -16.60
N GLY A 685 -8.19 -32.69 -17.09
CA GLY A 685 -8.60 -33.97 -16.50
C GLY A 685 -9.33 -33.83 -15.17
N LEU A 686 -9.98 -32.67 -14.93
CA LEU A 686 -10.73 -32.38 -13.71
C LEU A 686 -12.24 -32.43 -13.96
N HIS A 687 -13.00 -32.80 -12.92
CA HIS A 687 -14.46 -32.72 -12.93
C HIS A 687 -14.94 -31.25 -12.94
N SER A 688 -16.10 -30.96 -13.51
CA SER A 688 -16.68 -29.60 -13.57
C SER A 688 -16.79 -28.91 -12.19
N ASN A 689 -17.09 -29.67 -11.14
CA ASN A 689 -17.09 -29.21 -9.74
C ASN A 689 -15.75 -28.62 -9.25
N ALA A 690 -14.64 -28.81 -9.98
CA ALA A 690 -13.37 -28.18 -9.65
C ALA A 690 -13.44 -26.66 -9.72
N ASP A 691 -14.21 -26.10 -10.66
CA ASP A 691 -14.43 -24.64 -10.74
C ASP A 691 -15.20 -24.15 -9.51
N ILE A 692 -16.27 -24.84 -9.11
CA ILE A 692 -17.03 -24.51 -7.90
C ILE A 692 -16.13 -24.54 -6.66
N THR A 693 -15.26 -25.54 -6.57
CA THR A 693 -14.33 -25.66 -5.43
C THR A 693 -13.31 -24.53 -5.42
N LYS A 694 -12.75 -24.20 -6.59
CA LYS A 694 -11.82 -23.09 -6.79
C LYS A 694 -12.48 -21.76 -6.43
N ASP A 695 -13.65 -21.46 -6.98
CA ASP A 695 -14.38 -20.21 -6.74
C ASP A 695 -14.79 -20.06 -5.26
N ASN A 696 -15.17 -21.15 -4.59
CA ASN A 696 -15.41 -21.16 -3.15
C ASN A 696 -14.14 -20.88 -2.34
N GLN A 697 -13.00 -21.46 -2.72
CA GLN A 697 -11.72 -21.18 -2.06
C GLN A 697 -11.30 -19.72 -2.26
N GLU A 698 -11.39 -19.19 -3.48
CA GLU A 698 -11.09 -17.79 -3.80
C GLU A 698 -12.02 -16.83 -3.05
N THR A 699 -13.32 -17.15 -2.96
CA THR A 699 -14.30 -16.36 -2.20
C THR A 699 -13.98 -16.34 -0.71
N ASN A 700 -13.67 -17.50 -0.11
CA ASN A 700 -13.29 -17.57 1.30
C ASN A 700 -11.99 -16.80 1.59
N GLN A 701 -11.02 -16.88 0.69
CA GLN A 701 -9.79 -16.08 0.80
C GLN A 701 -10.09 -14.58 0.71
N LEU A 702 -10.95 -14.17 -0.23
CA LEU A 702 -11.38 -12.77 -0.39
C LEU A 702 -12.11 -12.25 0.85
N LEU A 703 -13.02 -13.03 1.44
CA LEU A 703 -13.71 -12.68 2.68
C LEU A 703 -12.71 -12.58 3.85
N GLY A 704 -11.80 -13.54 3.97
CA GLY A 704 -10.74 -13.52 4.98
C GLY A 704 -9.85 -12.27 4.87
N TRP A 705 -9.44 -11.90 3.67
CA TRP A 705 -8.69 -10.66 3.42
C TRP A 705 -9.51 -9.40 3.69
N SER A 706 -10.80 -9.42 3.37
CA SER A 706 -11.71 -8.30 3.67
C SER A 706 -11.89 -8.10 5.17
N ILE A 707 -11.97 -9.18 5.96
CA ILE A 707 -11.96 -9.11 7.43
C ILE A 707 -10.60 -8.62 7.95
N ALA A 708 -9.51 -9.12 7.36
CA ALA A 708 -8.16 -8.68 7.73
C ALA A 708 -7.96 -7.18 7.49
N HIS A 709 -8.55 -6.64 6.41
CA HIS A 709 -8.52 -5.22 6.06
C HIS A 709 -9.29 -4.33 7.04
N LEU A 710 -10.34 -4.84 7.70
CA LEU A 710 -11.09 -4.06 8.70
C LEU A 710 -10.25 -3.81 9.97
N THR A 711 -10.29 -2.56 10.45
CA THR A 711 -9.53 -2.10 11.62
C THR A 711 -9.99 -2.77 12.93
N GLN A 712 -9.11 -2.81 13.93
CA GLN A 712 -9.43 -3.39 15.25
C GLN A 712 -10.64 -2.72 15.94
N ALA A 713 -10.92 -1.44 15.67
CA ALA A 713 -12.10 -0.74 16.16
C ALA A 713 -13.41 -1.29 15.56
N ASP A 714 -13.36 -1.79 14.31
CA ASP A 714 -14.47 -2.50 13.66
C ASP A 714 -14.59 -3.95 14.17
N ARG A 715 -13.47 -4.58 14.57
CA ARG A 715 -13.46 -5.94 15.16
C ARG A 715 -13.97 -5.98 16.60
N GLY A 716 -13.73 -4.93 17.40
CA GLY A 716 -13.97 -4.91 18.85
C GLY A 716 -15.37 -4.48 19.30
N ARG A 717 -16.18 -3.82 18.46
CA ARG A 717 -17.55 -3.38 18.83
C ARG A 717 -18.60 -4.51 18.83
N GLY A 718 -18.16 -5.76 18.81
CA GLY A 718 -19.01 -6.93 18.57
C GLY A 718 -18.78 -8.08 19.55
N GLN A 719 -18.77 -7.82 20.86
CA GLN A 719 -19.45 -8.80 21.73
C GLN A 719 -20.96 -8.65 21.45
N VAL A 720 -21.40 -9.19 20.32
CA VAL A 720 -22.81 -9.46 20.11
C VAL A 720 -23.11 -10.64 21.02
N THR A 721 -23.71 -10.36 22.17
CA THR A 721 -24.30 -11.39 23.00
C THR A 721 -25.22 -12.24 22.11
N SER A 722 -25.05 -13.55 22.20
CA SER A 722 -25.64 -14.60 21.36
C SER A 722 -27.16 -14.51 21.16
N GLY A 723 -27.88 -13.69 21.94
CA GLY A 723 -29.32 -13.46 21.82
C GLY A 723 -29.77 -12.44 20.77
N LYS A 724 -28.87 -11.61 20.18
CA LYS A 724 -29.28 -10.53 19.25
C LYS A 724 -29.08 -10.82 17.75
N GLN A 725 -28.38 -11.90 17.37
CA GLN A 725 -28.22 -12.26 15.94
C GLN A 725 -29.53 -12.76 15.32
N GLY A 726 -30.37 -13.48 16.07
CA GLY A 726 -31.71 -13.88 15.60
C GLY A 726 -32.65 -12.69 15.32
N GLN A 727 -32.41 -11.52 15.92
CA GLN A 727 -33.18 -10.30 15.65
C GLN A 727 -32.72 -9.54 14.39
N VAL A 728 -31.52 -9.83 13.86
CA VAL A 728 -31.03 -9.18 12.63
C VAL A 728 -31.66 -9.83 11.39
N CYS A 729 -31.88 -11.14 11.40
CA CYS A 729 -32.67 -11.82 10.36
C CYS A 729 -34.13 -11.34 10.35
N SER A 730 -34.75 -11.06 11.50
CA SER A 730 -36.12 -10.57 11.55
C SER A 730 -36.28 -9.09 11.18
N ARG A 731 -35.26 -8.25 11.38
CA ARG A 731 -35.26 -6.86 10.89
C ARG A 731 -35.04 -6.71 9.39
N PHE A 732 -34.55 -7.74 8.70
CA PHE A 732 -34.54 -7.81 7.23
C PHE A 732 -35.93 -8.10 6.63
N ILE A 733 -36.87 -8.57 7.44
CA ILE A 733 -38.22 -8.99 7.01
C ILE A 733 -39.24 -7.83 7.14
N GLY A 734 -38.85 -6.71 7.77
CA GLY A 734 -39.70 -5.53 7.99
C GLY A 734 -39.66 -4.51 6.87
#